data_AF-A0A3D5ZQ44-F1
#
_entry.id   AF-A0A3D5ZQ44-F1
#
_cell.length_a   1.000
_cell.length_b   1.000
_cell.length_c   1.000
_cell.angle_alpha   90.00
_cell.angle_beta   90.00
_cell.angle_gamma   90.00
#
_symmetry.space_group_name_H-M   'P 1'
#
loop_
_entity.id
_entity.type
_entity.pdbx_description
1 polymer ?
#
loop_
_entity_poly.entity_id
_entity_poly.type
_entity_poly.pdbx_seq_one_letter_code
_entity_poly.pdbx_strand_id
1 'polypeptide(L)'
;MEEEKLTPVTEEPVSSSDRSDDKSAGEKKEASVKGKKHKKAKSEKKRMTSIGGQALIEGVMMRGRTSMAMAVRDEDGIIRVESKRIKPPEKRNIFLRLPIVRGCVSFIDSMIGGSKCLMRSAEVFGEGEPTRFEKWVSEKLKVNVMSVISVLSLILGLALAVFLFIWAPQFIRELISKAAFGVKNGFTPLAKNFIEGGFKILIFVSYILLTSLMPDVKRTFMYHGAEHKTIACYENGLEMTPQNAKKCSRIHDRCGTTFMVFVMVISILVFALVESILPVKLTGILRILLKIACLPIVAGLSYELLKGLAKTKSKWVLPLKLPGMLLQCVTTREPDEKMLEVAITAFNEVLKMDEDETIEEKKFVTSKKAKEVTEAVIEALKEGGIDETSDAEWIVALSADIARSEVYSDKYISPKKIDEIGNLVEKRLTGMPLWYCIGNTDFLEFNLKTDERALIPRPETEILAEEAAKLANKDSKVLDLCTGSGAIAIAIKKRTDANVFASDVSEDALALAKENAEVNGADVTFVRSDMFRSLTESDFDILVSNPPYIKTEDIGTLQKEVKDFEPILALDGGRDGLDFYRQISIYARNFVKPGGYILMECGMGQAEDIIKLFAAYSEKSIIKDLENTDRIVKIKV
;
A
#
# COMPACT_ATOMS: atom_id res chain seq x y z
N MET A 1 34.91 40.78 -35.94
CA MET A 1 33.95 39.79 -35.36
C MET A 1 33.49 40.42 -34.08
N GLU A 2 32.19 40.75 -34.04
CA GLU A 2 31.53 41.70 -33.12
C GLU A 2 31.96 41.51 -31.64
N GLU A 3 32.44 42.51 -30.88
CA GLU A 3 31.86 43.82 -30.48
C GLU A 3 30.45 43.66 -29.90
N GLU A 4 30.21 43.67 -28.58
CA GLU A 4 30.50 44.65 -27.51
C GLU A 4 29.52 45.85 -27.42
N LYS A 5 28.75 45.85 -26.32
CA LYS A 5 28.08 46.95 -25.59
C LYS A 5 28.34 48.41 -26.07
N LEU A 6 27.26 49.20 -26.27
CA LEU A 6 26.79 50.28 -25.36
C LEU A 6 25.50 51.03 -25.85
N THR A 7 24.87 51.75 -24.93
CA THR A 7 23.74 52.72 -25.02
C THR A 7 24.19 54.08 -25.64
N PRO A 8 23.34 55.14 -25.98
CA PRO A 8 22.23 55.69 -25.16
C PRO A 8 21.07 56.57 -25.76
N VAL A 9 20.07 56.85 -24.90
CA VAL A 9 19.30 58.12 -24.62
C VAL A 9 18.73 59.04 -25.73
N THR A 10 17.44 59.39 -25.59
CA THR A 10 16.76 60.73 -25.67
C THR A 10 15.23 60.48 -25.65
N GLU A 11 14.31 61.31 -25.14
CA GLU A 11 14.32 62.46 -24.22
C GLU A 11 12.87 62.58 -23.63
N GLU A 12 12.70 63.14 -22.43
CA GLU A 12 11.39 63.36 -21.78
C GLU A 12 10.83 64.76 -22.10
N PRO A 13 9.51 65.07 -21.97
CA PRO A 13 9.07 65.61 -20.67
C PRO A 13 7.60 65.41 -20.23
N VAL A 14 7.44 65.10 -18.93
CA VAL A 14 6.57 65.79 -17.94
C VAL A 14 5.04 65.92 -18.18
N SER A 15 4.25 65.30 -17.29
CA SER A 15 3.37 66.05 -16.34
C SER A 15 2.68 65.17 -15.26
N SER A 16 2.95 65.51 -13.99
CA SER A 16 2.03 65.62 -12.81
C SER A 16 0.63 64.95 -12.85
N SER A 17 0.00 64.43 -11.79
CA SER A 17 0.23 64.41 -10.32
C SER A 17 -1.00 63.76 -9.65
N ASP A 18 -1.04 63.23 -8.42
CA ASP A 18 -0.05 62.81 -7.40
C ASP A 18 -0.87 62.11 -6.26
N ARG A 19 -0.27 61.18 -5.48
CA ARG A 19 -0.80 60.49 -4.26
C ARG A 19 -1.98 59.50 -4.42
N SER A 20 -2.00 58.26 -3.91
CA SER A 20 -1.39 57.50 -2.79
C SER A 20 -2.36 57.23 -1.62
N ASP A 21 -2.48 55.94 -1.28
CA ASP A 21 -2.95 55.36 0.00
C ASP A 21 -4.44 55.58 0.36
N ASP A 22 -5.15 54.69 1.07
CA ASP A 22 -4.72 53.83 2.20
C ASP A 22 -5.63 52.58 2.42
N LYS A 23 -5.20 51.68 3.32
CA LYS A 23 -5.90 50.69 4.20
C LYS A 23 -7.46 50.51 4.14
N SER A 24 -8.09 49.46 4.68
CA SER A 24 -7.76 48.06 5.06
C SER A 24 -9.02 47.44 5.74
N ALA A 25 -9.11 46.10 5.82
CA ALA A 25 -9.84 45.30 6.83
C ALA A 25 -11.38 45.40 7.07
N GLY A 26 -12.01 44.24 7.32
CA GLY A 26 -13.28 44.05 8.07
C GLY A 26 -14.58 44.20 7.24
N GLU A 27 -15.62 43.34 7.32
CA GLU A 27 -16.09 42.47 8.40
C GLU A 27 -16.99 41.30 7.88
N LYS A 28 -17.33 40.38 8.78
CA LYS A 28 -18.32 39.29 8.58
C LYS A 28 -19.76 39.82 8.65
N LYS A 29 -20.69 39.23 7.89
CA LYS A 29 -21.93 38.62 8.44
C LYS A 29 -22.78 37.88 7.40
N GLU A 30 -23.43 36.83 7.86
CA GLU A 30 -24.45 36.06 7.15
C GLU A 30 -25.80 36.83 7.14
N ALA A 31 -26.63 36.60 6.11
CA ALA A 31 -28.02 36.11 6.29
C ALA A 31 -28.81 36.01 4.96
N SER A 32 -29.25 34.77 4.67
CA SER A 32 -30.44 34.37 3.88
C SER A 32 -31.14 35.34 2.89
N VAL A 33 -31.27 34.89 1.63
CA VAL A 33 -32.56 34.98 0.89
C VAL A 33 -32.90 33.62 0.27
N LYS A 34 -34.13 33.16 0.50
CA LYS A 34 -34.62 31.85 0.04
C LYS A 34 -34.92 31.83 -1.47
N GLY A 35 -34.41 30.79 -2.14
CA GLY A 35 -35.18 29.96 -3.06
C GLY A 35 -35.55 30.53 -4.45
N LYS A 36 -35.01 29.89 -5.50
CA LYS A 36 -35.77 29.65 -6.74
C LYS A 36 -35.29 28.40 -7.50
N LYS A 37 -36.17 27.40 -7.51
CA LYS A 37 -36.36 26.35 -8.53
C LYS A 37 -35.19 25.38 -8.78
N HIS A 38 -35.36 24.15 -8.30
CA HIS A 38 -34.79 22.96 -8.95
C HIS A 38 -35.00 23.02 -10.47
N LYS A 39 -33.91 23.17 -11.24
CA LYS A 39 -33.93 22.80 -12.66
C LYS A 39 -34.10 21.28 -12.71
N LYS A 40 -35.15 20.81 -13.38
CA LYS A 40 -35.30 19.38 -13.72
C LYS A 40 -34.00 18.91 -14.37
N ALA A 41 -33.37 17.88 -13.80
CA ALA A 41 -32.28 17.19 -14.46
C ALA A 41 -32.75 16.75 -15.84
N LYS A 42 -32.04 17.14 -16.90
CA LYS A 42 -32.25 16.54 -18.22
C LYS A 42 -31.97 15.05 -18.07
N SER A 43 -32.89 14.23 -18.58
CA SER A 43 -32.68 12.78 -18.67
C SER A 43 -31.52 12.49 -19.62
N GLU A 44 -30.30 12.42 -19.09
CA GLU A 44 -29.16 11.91 -19.85
C GLU A 44 -29.44 10.48 -20.33
N LYS A 45 -28.88 10.12 -21.49
CA LYS A 45 -29.00 8.75 -22.01
C LYS A 45 -28.32 7.79 -21.03
N LYS A 46 -29.11 6.87 -20.47
CA LYS A 46 -28.63 5.80 -19.58
C LYS A 46 -27.38 5.11 -20.16
N ARG A 47 -26.23 5.23 -19.49
CA ARG A 47 -24.92 4.74 -19.97
C ARG A 47 -24.83 3.22 -19.80
N MET A 48 -25.35 2.45 -20.77
CA MET A 48 -25.32 0.99 -20.70
C MET A 48 -23.87 0.46 -20.79
N THR A 49 -23.30 0.02 -19.66
CA THR A 49 -21.97 -0.61 -19.61
C THR A 49 -22.01 -2.10 -19.94
N SER A 50 -20.95 -2.61 -20.58
CA SER A 50 -20.69 -4.05 -20.71
C SER A 50 -19.99 -4.66 -19.50
N ILE A 51 -19.50 -3.83 -18.57
CA ILE A 51 -18.85 -4.30 -17.33
C ILE A 51 -19.88 -5.08 -16.50
N GLY A 52 -19.42 -6.21 -15.96
CA GLY A 52 -20.08 -6.99 -14.92
C GLY A 52 -19.03 -7.52 -13.95
N GLY A 53 -19.46 -7.98 -12.78
CA GLY A 53 -18.53 -8.43 -11.75
C GLY A 53 -18.85 -9.78 -11.12
N GLN A 54 -18.15 -10.02 -10.03
CA GLN A 54 -18.34 -11.14 -9.12
C GLN A 54 -17.89 -10.70 -7.72
N ALA A 55 -18.69 -10.98 -6.70
CA ALA A 55 -18.25 -10.84 -5.32
C ALA A 55 -17.13 -11.83 -4.97
N LEU A 56 -16.17 -11.37 -4.18
CA LEU A 56 -15.04 -12.12 -3.65
C LEU A 56 -15.05 -12.08 -2.12
N ILE A 57 -14.07 -12.72 -1.48
CA ILE A 57 -13.80 -12.53 -0.05
C ILE A 57 -13.21 -11.13 0.11
N GLU A 58 -13.79 -10.31 0.99
CA GLU A 58 -13.45 -8.89 1.18
C GLU A 58 -13.31 -8.02 -0.09
N GLY A 59 -13.94 -8.42 -1.20
CA GLY A 59 -13.62 -7.85 -2.49
C GLY A 59 -14.67 -8.00 -3.57
N VAL A 60 -14.37 -7.36 -4.70
CA VAL A 60 -15.13 -7.47 -5.95
C VAL A 60 -14.17 -7.58 -7.12
N MET A 61 -14.42 -8.55 -7.99
CA MET A 61 -13.86 -8.58 -9.34
C MET A 61 -14.80 -7.86 -10.29
N MET A 62 -14.28 -6.94 -11.09
CA MET A 62 -14.97 -6.32 -12.23
C MET A 62 -14.28 -6.76 -13.52
N ARG A 63 -15.07 -6.97 -14.57
CA ARG A 63 -14.58 -7.41 -15.88
C ARG A 63 -15.17 -6.56 -17.00
N GLY A 64 -14.30 -5.90 -17.74
CA GLY A 64 -14.62 -5.11 -18.92
C GLY A 64 -14.52 -5.90 -20.21
N ARG A 65 -14.20 -5.20 -21.30
CA ARG A 65 -14.03 -5.73 -22.65
C ARG A 65 -12.59 -6.19 -22.90
N THR A 66 -11.61 -5.42 -22.46
CA THR A 66 -10.17 -5.67 -22.68
C THR A 66 -9.38 -5.79 -21.37
N SER A 67 -9.99 -5.46 -20.22
CA SER A 67 -9.41 -5.61 -18.89
C SER A 67 -10.32 -6.34 -17.89
N MET A 68 -9.73 -6.76 -16.77
CA MET A 68 -10.41 -7.10 -15.52
C MET A 68 -9.59 -6.56 -14.35
N ALA A 69 -10.25 -6.18 -13.26
CA ALA A 69 -9.60 -5.79 -12.02
C ALA A 69 -10.30 -6.43 -10.82
N MET A 70 -9.53 -6.78 -9.81
CA MET A 70 -9.99 -7.23 -8.51
C MET A 70 -9.57 -6.20 -7.49
N ALA A 71 -10.51 -5.69 -6.70
CA ALA A 71 -10.21 -4.91 -5.51
C ALA A 71 -10.62 -5.72 -4.28
N VAL A 72 -9.73 -5.78 -3.29
CA VAL A 72 -9.91 -6.51 -2.02
C VAL A 72 -9.46 -5.59 -0.90
N ARG A 73 -10.17 -5.57 0.22
CA ARG A 73 -9.71 -4.88 1.43
C ARG A 73 -8.94 -5.86 2.31
N ASP A 74 -7.69 -5.53 2.64
CA ASP A 74 -6.85 -6.32 3.53
C ASP A 74 -7.19 -6.10 5.02
N GLU A 75 -6.50 -6.80 5.92
CA GLU A 75 -6.71 -6.71 7.38
C GLU A 75 -6.38 -5.30 7.93
N ASP A 76 -5.40 -4.61 7.34
CA ASP A 76 -5.05 -3.20 7.63
C ASP A 76 -6.13 -2.21 7.15
N GLY A 77 -7.09 -2.67 6.34
CA GLY A 77 -8.18 -1.87 5.80
C GLY A 77 -7.85 -1.13 4.49
N ILE A 78 -6.68 -1.38 3.91
CA ILE A 78 -6.19 -0.82 2.65
C ILE A 78 -6.84 -1.56 1.49
N ILE A 79 -7.18 -0.85 0.39
CA ILE A 79 -7.76 -1.46 -0.81
C ILE A 79 -6.64 -1.87 -1.75
N ARG A 80 -6.34 -3.17 -1.80
CA ARG A 80 -5.39 -3.79 -2.73
C ARG A 80 -6.06 -4.03 -4.07
N VAL A 81 -5.32 -3.81 -5.17
CA VAL A 81 -5.85 -3.95 -6.55
C VAL A 81 -4.92 -4.83 -7.39
N GLU A 82 -5.48 -5.85 -8.04
CA GLU A 82 -4.83 -6.64 -9.10
C GLU A 82 -5.60 -6.42 -10.41
N SER A 83 -4.93 -6.05 -11.49
CA SER A 83 -5.54 -5.73 -12.78
C SER A 83 -4.82 -6.42 -13.93
N LYS A 84 -5.58 -6.96 -14.89
CA LYS A 84 -5.09 -7.85 -15.96
C LYS A 84 -5.80 -7.61 -17.27
N ARG A 85 -5.06 -7.69 -18.38
CA ARG A 85 -5.58 -7.61 -19.74
C ARG A 85 -6.22 -8.94 -20.15
N ILE A 86 -7.37 -8.87 -20.81
CA ILE A 86 -8.13 -10.03 -21.28
C ILE A 86 -8.36 -9.95 -22.78
N LYS A 87 -8.29 -11.11 -23.46
CA LYS A 87 -8.57 -11.17 -24.91
C LYS A 87 -10.08 -10.98 -25.16
N PRO A 88 -10.50 -9.93 -25.89
CA PRO A 88 -11.91 -9.65 -26.13
C PRO A 88 -12.59 -10.80 -26.91
N PRO A 89 -13.90 -11.06 -26.71
CA PRO A 89 -14.62 -12.14 -27.37
C PRO A 89 -14.52 -12.12 -28.90
N GLU A 90 -14.41 -10.94 -29.51
CA GLU A 90 -14.28 -10.71 -30.95
C GLU A 90 -12.89 -11.07 -31.51
N LYS A 91 -11.92 -11.40 -30.65
CA LYS A 91 -10.60 -11.95 -31.03
C LYS A 91 -10.47 -13.47 -30.77
N ARG A 92 -11.53 -14.16 -30.33
CA ARG A 92 -11.55 -15.63 -30.09
C ARG A 92 -11.91 -16.45 -31.34
N ASN A 93 -11.50 -17.71 -31.43
CA ASN A 93 -11.77 -18.60 -32.58
C ASN A 93 -13.27 -18.70 -32.93
N ILE A 94 -13.60 -18.81 -34.22
CA ILE A 94 -14.98 -18.76 -34.75
C ILE A 94 -15.88 -19.85 -34.13
N PHE A 95 -15.38 -21.09 -33.98
CA PHE A 95 -16.11 -22.19 -33.34
C PHE A 95 -16.56 -21.87 -31.91
N LEU A 96 -15.77 -21.11 -31.14
CA LEU A 96 -16.10 -20.71 -29.77
C LEU A 96 -17.18 -19.61 -29.72
N ARG A 97 -17.60 -19.07 -30.86
CA ARG A 97 -18.65 -18.04 -30.98
C ARG A 97 -20.02 -18.60 -31.38
N LEU A 98 -20.09 -19.88 -31.77
CA LEU A 98 -21.35 -20.55 -32.12
C LEU A 98 -22.35 -20.50 -30.95
N PRO A 99 -23.66 -20.32 -31.20
CA PRO A 99 -24.68 -20.39 -30.15
C PRO A 99 -24.61 -21.72 -29.39
N ILE A 100 -25.03 -21.72 -28.12
CA ILE A 100 -24.90 -22.86 -27.18
C ILE A 100 -23.43 -23.14 -26.82
N VAL A 101 -22.55 -23.43 -27.79
CA VAL A 101 -21.10 -23.68 -27.58
C VAL A 101 -20.44 -22.52 -26.84
N ARG A 102 -20.71 -21.28 -27.27
CA ARG A 102 -20.22 -20.07 -26.58
C ARG A 102 -20.70 -19.94 -25.14
N GLY A 103 -21.89 -20.46 -24.83
CA GLY A 103 -22.45 -20.49 -23.48
C GLY A 103 -21.75 -21.52 -22.60
N CYS A 104 -21.47 -22.72 -23.12
CA CYS A 104 -20.65 -23.72 -22.45
C CYS A 104 -19.25 -23.16 -22.12
N VAL A 105 -18.59 -22.56 -23.11
CA VAL A 105 -17.26 -21.98 -22.96
C VAL A 105 -17.28 -20.81 -21.99
N SER A 106 -18.25 -19.89 -22.10
CA SER A 106 -18.38 -18.77 -21.17
C SER A 106 -18.66 -19.24 -19.73
N PHE A 107 -19.42 -20.33 -19.54
CA PHE A 107 -19.67 -20.91 -18.23
C PHE A 107 -18.39 -21.50 -17.61
N ILE A 108 -17.64 -22.29 -18.38
CA ILE A 108 -16.37 -22.88 -17.93
C ILE A 108 -15.33 -21.78 -17.64
N ASP A 109 -15.17 -20.81 -18.54
CA ASP A 109 -14.29 -19.64 -18.34
C ASP A 109 -14.64 -18.87 -17.07
N SER A 110 -15.92 -18.60 -16.82
CA SER A 110 -16.38 -17.90 -15.62
C SER A 110 -16.20 -18.72 -14.36
N MET A 111 -16.37 -20.05 -14.41
CA MET A 111 -16.16 -20.94 -13.26
C MET A 111 -14.68 -21.03 -12.89
N ILE A 112 -13.78 -21.25 -13.86
CA ILE A 112 -12.33 -21.31 -13.63
C ILE A 112 -11.80 -19.93 -13.21
N GLY A 113 -12.19 -18.88 -13.92
CA GLY A 113 -11.80 -17.50 -13.61
C GLY A 113 -12.30 -17.08 -12.22
N GLY A 114 -13.58 -17.30 -11.92
CA GLY A 114 -14.18 -16.98 -10.63
C GLY A 114 -13.55 -17.71 -9.46
N SER A 115 -13.21 -19.00 -9.62
CA SER A 115 -12.48 -19.76 -8.60
C SER A 115 -11.07 -19.21 -8.36
N LYS A 116 -10.34 -18.84 -9.42
CA LYS A 116 -9.02 -18.20 -9.29
C LYS A 116 -9.12 -16.84 -8.60
N CYS A 117 -10.14 -16.03 -8.92
CA CYS A 117 -10.34 -14.74 -8.27
C CYS A 117 -10.65 -14.90 -6.77
N LEU A 118 -11.43 -15.91 -6.39
CA LEU A 118 -11.71 -16.21 -4.98
C LEU A 118 -10.45 -16.64 -4.22
N MET A 119 -9.61 -17.50 -4.81
CA MET A 119 -8.32 -17.88 -4.24
C MET A 119 -7.40 -16.66 -4.06
N ARG A 120 -7.27 -15.81 -5.10
CA ARG A 120 -6.47 -14.58 -5.02
C ARG A 120 -7.00 -13.57 -4.00
N SER A 121 -8.31 -13.49 -3.77
CA SER A 121 -8.86 -12.68 -2.67
C SER A 121 -8.58 -13.25 -1.28
N ALA A 122 -8.55 -14.59 -1.15
CA ALA A 122 -8.17 -15.24 0.09
C ALA A 122 -6.69 -15.00 0.42
N GLU A 123 -5.79 -15.02 -0.57
CA GLU A 123 -4.36 -14.72 -0.40
C GLU A 123 -4.08 -13.28 0.08
N VAL A 124 -4.98 -12.32 -0.20
CA VAL A 124 -4.83 -10.91 0.22
C VAL A 124 -5.47 -10.64 1.58
N PHE A 125 -6.61 -11.28 1.85
CA PHE A 125 -7.32 -11.11 3.12
C PHE A 125 -6.79 -12.02 4.23
N GLY A 126 -6.22 -13.18 3.90
CA GLY A 126 -5.89 -14.21 4.87
C GLY A 126 -4.42 -14.60 4.85
N GLU A 127 -3.66 -14.09 5.82
CA GLU A 127 -2.52 -14.82 6.40
C GLU A 127 -2.25 -14.39 7.86
N GLY A 128 -3.30 -14.47 8.69
CA GLY A 128 -3.12 -14.52 10.15
C GLY A 128 -2.27 -15.73 10.56
N GLU A 129 -1.49 -15.60 11.64
CA GLU A 129 -0.51 -16.63 12.04
C GLU A 129 -1.10 -18.05 12.12
N PRO A 130 -0.39 -19.08 11.62
CA PRO A 130 -0.85 -20.47 11.73
C PRO A 130 -1.04 -20.86 13.20
N THR A 131 -2.21 -21.41 13.49
CA THR A 131 -2.64 -21.74 14.84
C THR A 131 -1.75 -22.81 15.48
N ARG A 132 -1.76 -22.89 16.82
CA ARG A 132 -0.98 -23.91 17.56
C ARG A 132 -1.28 -25.35 17.12
N PHE A 133 -2.49 -25.61 16.61
CA PHE A 133 -2.86 -26.90 16.06
C PHE A 133 -2.20 -27.15 14.70
N GLU A 134 -2.23 -26.18 13.78
CA GLU A 134 -1.58 -26.30 12.47
C GLU A 134 -0.06 -26.46 12.59
N LYS A 135 0.59 -25.71 13.51
CA LYS A 135 2.00 -25.88 13.86
C LYS A 135 2.29 -27.34 14.31
N TRP A 136 1.51 -27.88 15.26
CA TRP A 136 1.66 -29.25 15.76
C TRP A 136 1.42 -30.35 14.71
N VAL A 137 0.38 -30.22 13.87
CA VAL A 137 0.08 -31.22 12.82
C VAL A 137 1.17 -31.19 11.74
N SER A 138 1.67 -30.01 11.37
CA SER A 138 2.76 -29.84 10.40
C SER A 138 4.05 -30.55 10.85
N GLU A 139 4.48 -30.30 12.09
CA GLU A 139 5.65 -30.94 12.70
C GLU A 139 5.54 -32.47 12.72
N LYS A 140 4.35 -33.01 13.02
CA LYS A 140 4.17 -34.44 13.28
C LYS A 140 3.91 -35.29 12.05
N LEU A 141 3.32 -34.72 10.99
CA LEU A 141 2.99 -35.46 9.76
C LEU A 141 3.90 -35.13 8.57
N LYS A 142 4.66 -34.02 8.58
CA LYS A 142 5.46 -33.55 7.42
C LYS A 142 4.65 -33.39 6.13
N VAL A 143 3.34 -33.22 6.23
CA VAL A 143 2.43 -32.90 5.12
C VAL A 143 1.81 -31.54 5.42
N ASN A 144 1.67 -30.70 4.40
CA ASN A 144 0.98 -29.41 4.53
C ASN A 144 -0.48 -29.66 4.99
N VAL A 145 -0.78 -29.27 6.23
CA VAL A 145 -2.06 -29.49 6.90
C VAL A 145 -3.22 -28.90 6.11
N MET A 146 -3.00 -27.70 5.54
CA MET A 146 -3.99 -26.98 4.75
C MET A 146 -4.33 -27.69 3.44
N SER A 147 -3.37 -28.40 2.82
CA SER A 147 -3.67 -29.15 1.59
C SER A 147 -4.55 -30.38 1.88
N VAL A 148 -4.31 -31.09 2.99
CA VAL A 148 -5.14 -32.22 3.42
C VAL A 148 -6.57 -31.76 3.77
N ILE A 149 -6.70 -30.68 4.55
CA ILE A 149 -8.00 -30.10 4.89
C ILE A 149 -8.74 -29.63 3.63
N SER A 150 -8.05 -28.97 2.70
CA SER A 150 -8.64 -28.50 1.43
C SER A 150 -9.16 -29.66 0.57
N VAL A 151 -8.40 -30.75 0.44
CA VAL A 151 -8.82 -31.95 -0.31
C VAL A 151 -10.03 -32.62 0.35
N LEU A 152 -10.03 -32.75 1.68
CA LEU A 152 -11.16 -33.33 2.42
C LEU A 152 -12.43 -32.46 2.28
N SER A 153 -12.30 -31.13 2.41
CA SER A 153 -13.41 -30.19 2.21
C SER A 153 -13.94 -30.22 0.77
N LEU A 154 -13.09 -30.37 -0.25
CA LEU A 154 -13.50 -30.55 -1.64
C LEU A 154 -14.31 -31.83 -1.84
N ILE A 155 -13.84 -32.96 -1.29
CA ILE A 155 -14.54 -34.25 -1.36
C ILE A 155 -15.89 -34.18 -0.66
N LEU A 156 -15.94 -33.62 0.55
CA LEU A 156 -17.17 -33.47 1.33
C LEU A 156 -18.16 -32.53 0.64
N GLY A 157 -17.69 -31.41 0.10
CA GLY A 157 -18.51 -30.46 -0.67
C GLY A 157 -19.09 -31.08 -1.95
N LEU A 158 -18.29 -31.86 -2.68
CA LEU A 158 -18.76 -32.59 -3.87
C LEU A 158 -19.79 -33.68 -3.49
N ALA A 159 -19.54 -34.45 -2.44
CA ALA A 159 -20.46 -35.47 -1.94
C ALA A 159 -21.80 -34.84 -1.50
N LEU A 160 -21.75 -33.72 -0.77
CA LEU A 160 -22.94 -32.96 -0.37
C LEU A 160 -23.70 -32.40 -1.57
N ALA A 161 -23.01 -31.89 -2.59
CA ALA A 161 -23.64 -31.39 -3.81
C ALA A 161 -24.35 -32.50 -4.61
N VAL A 162 -23.72 -33.67 -4.76
CA VAL A 162 -24.33 -34.85 -5.40
C VAL A 162 -25.54 -35.33 -4.58
N PHE A 163 -25.41 -35.38 -3.26
CA PHE A 163 -26.50 -35.74 -2.35
C PHE A 163 -27.70 -34.79 -2.48
N LEU A 164 -27.50 -33.48 -2.33
CA LEU A 164 -28.59 -32.48 -2.33
C LEU A 164 -29.23 -32.27 -3.71
N PHE A 165 -28.44 -32.24 -4.79
CA PHE A 165 -28.95 -31.81 -6.11
C PHE A 165 -29.20 -32.93 -7.12
N ILE A 166 -28.73 -34.14 -6.85
CA ILE A 166 -28.94 -35.32 -7.71
C ILE A 166 -29.78 -36.37 -6.98
N TRP A 167 -29.34 -36.81 -5.78
CA TRP A 167 -29.96 -37.94 -5.08
C TRP A 167 -31.23 -37.57 -4.31
N ALA A 168 -31.20 -36.52 -3.47
CA ALA A 168 -32.31 -36.15 -2.61
C ALA A 168 -33.64 -35.85 -3.36
N PRO A 169 -33.67 -35.13 -4.51
CA PRO A 169 -34.90 -34.92 -5.27
C PRO A 169 -35.49 -36.24 -5.80
N GLN A 170 -34.63 -37.22 -6.13
CA GLN A 170 -35.05 -38.54 -6.60
C GLN A 170 -35.62 -39.40 -5.46
N PHE A 171 -34.96 -39.37 -4.29
CA PHE A 171 -35.43 -40.04 -3.10
C PHE A 171 -36.80 -39.52 -2.64
N ILE A 172 -36.98 -38.19 -2.60
CA ILE A 172 -38.27 -37.56 -2.24
C ILE A 172 -39.37 -37.92 -3.24
N ARG A 173 -39.07 -37.89 -4.55
CA ARG A 173 -40.00 -38.35 -5.61
C ARG A 173 -40.46 -39.79 -5.38
N GLU A 174 -39.56 -40.69 -4.98
CA GLU A 174 -39.90 -42.10 -4.72
C GLU A 174 -40.70 -42.29 -3.45
N LEU A 175 -40.39 -41.54 -2.40
CA LEU A 175 -41.15 -41.55 -1.15
C LEU A 175 -42.60 -41.09 -1.40
N ILE A 176 -42.79 -39.99 -2.15
CA ILE A 176 -44.12 -39.51 -2.56
C ILE A 176 -44.83 -40.52 -3.47
N SER A 177 -44.13 -41.13 -4.43
CA SER A 177 -44.72 -42.14 -5.32
C SER A 177 -45.12 -43.43 -4.60
N LYS A 178 -44.52 -43.72 -3.42
CA LYS A 178 -44.92 -44.83 -2.54
C LYS A 178 -46.05 -44.43 -1.57
N ALA A 179 -46.04 -43.18 -1.08
CA ALA A 179 -47.04 -42.65 -0.17
C ALA A 179 -48.38 -42.31 -0.85
N ALA A 180 -48.39 -42.08 -2.17
CA ALA A 180 -49.59 -41.86 -2.98
C ALA A 180 -50.41 -43.17 -3.21
N PHE A 181 -50.77 -43.86 -2.13
CA PHE A 181 -51.64 -45.03 -2.12
C PHE A 181 -53.02 -44.68 -2.71
N GLY A 182 -53.35 -45.29 -3.86
CA GLY A 182 -54.69 -45.21 -4.45
C GLY A 182 -54.76 -44.80 -5.92
N VAL A 183 -53.73 -44.16 -6.48
CA VAL A 183 -53.73 -43.78 -7.90
C VAL A 183 -53.41 -45.02 -8.76
N LYS A 184 -54.45 -45.73 -9.23
CA LYS A 184 -54.34 -46.98 -10.03
C LYS A 184 -53.42 -46.85 -11.25
N ASN A 185 -53.31 -45.66 -11.83
CA ASN A 185 -52.28 -45.30 -12.81
C ASN A 185 -51.33 -44.28 -12.18
N GLY A 186 -50.25 -44.74 -11.53
CA GLY A 186 -49.30 -43.85 -10.85
C GLY A 186 -48.69 -42.79 -11.78
N PHE A 187 -48.21 -41.67 -11.22
CA PHE A 187 -47.80 -40.46 -11.94
C PHE A 187 -47.11 -40.71 -13.30
N THR A 188 -47.55 -39.98 -14.33
CA THR A 188 -46.94 -40.02 -15.66
C THR A 188 -45.44 -39.67 -15.60
N PRO A 189 -44.60 -40.15 -16.55
CA PRO A 189 -43.18 -39.79 -16.58
C PRO A 189 -42.94 -38.28 -16.54
N LEU A 190 -43.79 -37.52 -17.25
CA LEU A 190 -43.78 -36.06 -17.25
C LEU A 190 -44.06 -35.48 -15.85
N ALA A 191 -45.12 -35.92 -15.17
CA ALA A 191 -45.43 -35.48 -13.81
C ALA A 191 -44.32 -35.82 -12.81
N LYS A 192 -43.71 -37.02 -12.93
CA LYS A 192 -42.54 -37.43 -12.12
C LYS A 192 -41.35 -36.48 -12.28
N ASN A 193 -41.08 -36.02 -13.49
CA ASN A 193 -39.98 -35.10 -13.77
C ASN A 193 -40.27 -33.67 -13.29
N PHE A 194 -41.51 -33.19 -13.37
CA PHE A 194 -41.91 -31.92 -12.75
C PHE A 194 -41.85 -31.96 -11.22
N ILE A 195 -42.21 -33.09 -10.58
CA ILE A 195 -42.06 -33.28 -9.13
C ILE A 195 -40.57 -33.28 -8.74
N GLU A 196 -39.72 -34.06 -9.42
CA GLU A 196 -38.26 -34.06 -9.19
C GLU A 196 -37.65 -32.66 -9.36
N GLY A 197 -38.10 -31.92 -10.39
CA GLY A 197 -37.71 -30.53 -10.65
C GLY A 197 -38.17 -29.54 -9.58
N GLY A 198 -39.41 -29.66 -9.09
CA GLY A 198 -39.96 -28.82 -8.02
C GLY A 198 -39.19 -28.98 -6.72
N PHE A 199 -38.89 -30.23 -6.30
CA PHE A 199 -38.07 -30.48 -5.11
C PHE A 199 -36.61 -30.03 -5.30
N LYS A 200 -36.04 -30.14 -6.51
CA LYS A 200 -34.71 -29.59 -6.81
C LYS A 200 -34.65 -28.08 -6.61
N ILE A 201 -35.67 -27.34 -7.07
CA ILE A 201 -35.77 -25.88 -6.86
C ILE A 201 -35.97 -25.56 -5.37
N LEU A 202 -36.83 -26.31 -4.66
CA LEU A 202 -37.05 -26.12 -3.22
C LEU A 202 -35.77 -26.33 -2.42
N ILE A 203 -35.04 -27.43 -2.66
CA ILE A 203 -33.76 -27.73 -2.00
C ILE A 203 -32.73 -26.63 -2.30
N PHE A 204 -32.65 -26.16 -3.54
CA PHE A 204 -31.75 -25.06 -3.91
C PHE A 204 -32.06 -23.76 -3.17
N VAL A 205 -33.33 -23.35 -3.14
CA VAL A 205 -33.75 -22.11 -2.43
C VAL A 205 -33.51 -22.25 -0.93
N SER A 206 -33.86 -23.38 -0.32
CA SER A 206 -33.60 -23.65 1.09
C SER A 206 -32.10 -23.68 1.42
N TYR A 207 -31.27 -24.28 0.57
CA TYR A 207 -29.81 -24.28 0.72
C TYR A 207 -29.23 -22.86 0.69
N ILE A 208 -29.63 -22.03 -0.28
CA ILE A 208 -29.20 -20.62 -0.36
C ILE A 208 -29.70 -19.82 0.86
N LEU A 209 -30.92 -20.05 1.33
CA LEU A 209 -31.44 -19.39 2.53
C LEU A 209 -30.65 -19.76 3.79
N LEU A 210 -30.39 -21.05 4.02
CA LEU A 210 -29.62 -21.55 5.18
C LEU A 210 -28.18 -21.05 5.15
N THR A 211 -27.49 -21.16 4.01
CA THR A 211 -26.12 -20.64 3.86
C THR A 211 -26.05 -19.12 4.01
N SER A 212 -27.09 -18.37 3.61
CA SER A 212 -27.14 -16.91 3.82
C SER A 212 -27.18 -16.46 5.28
N LEU A 213 -27.36 -17.39 6.23
CA LEU A 213 -27.27 -17.13 7.68
C LEU A 213 -25.82 -17.13 8.18
N MET A 214 -24.88 -17.74 7.44
CA MET A 214 -23.46 -17.75 7.79
C MET A 214 -22.86 -16.33 7.62
N PRO A 215 -22.08 -15.82 8.60
CA PRO A 215 -21.52 -14.46 8.54
C PRO A 215 -20.75 -14.16 7.24
N ASP A 216 -19.89 -15.08 6.81
CA ASP A 216 -19.02 -14.90 5.65
C ASP A 216 -19.83 -14.87 4.35
N VAL A 217 -20.80 -15.78 4.20
CA VAL A 217 -21.71 -15.81 3.04
C VAL A 217 -22.57 -14.55 2.99
N LYS A 218 -23.08 -14.09 4.14
CA LYS A 218 -23.81 -12.83 4.25
C LYS A 218 -22.93 -11.65 3.82
N ARG A 219 -21.64 -11.64 4.21
CA ARG A 219 -20.67 -10.61 3.84
C ARG A 219 -20.35 -10.61 2.34
N THR A 220 -20.13 -11.78 1.74
CA THR A 220 -20.01 -11.94 0.27
C THR A 220 -21.27 -11.46 -0.47
N PHE A 221 -22.47 -11.70 0.08
CA PHE A 221 -23.72 -11.15 -0.49
C PHE A 221 -23.85 -9.63 -0.32
N MET A 222 -23.18 -9.01 0.65
CA MET A 222 -23.08 -7.54 0.73
C MET A 222 -22.14 -7.00 -0.37
N TYR A 223 -20.98 -7.61 -0.59
CA TYR A 223 -20.10 -7.26 -1.73
C TYR A 223 -20.77 -7.45 -3.09
N HIS A 224 -21.60 -8.49 -3.27
CA HIS A 224 -22.45 -8.67 -4.46
C HIS A 224 -23.50 -7.55 -4.61
N GLY A 225 -24.04 -7.06 -3.48
CA GLY A 225 -24.86 -5.86 -3.45
C GLY A 225 -24.09 -4.59 -3.84
N ALA A 226 -22.81 -4.47 -3.45
CA ALA A 226 -21.94 -3.37 -3.83
C ALA A 226 -21.60 -3.38 -5.33
N GLU A 227 -21.31 -4.54 -5.90
CA GLU A 227 -21.10 -4.74 -7.35
C GLU A 227 -22.30 -4.19 -8.15
N HIS A 228 -23.50 -4.70 -7.87
CA HIS A 228 -24.73 -4.28 -8.55
C HIS A 228 -25.02 -2.79 -8.38
N LYS A 229 -24.81 -2.23 -7.17
CA LYS A 229 -25.01 -0.80 -6.90
C LYS A 229 -24.03 0.08 -7.65
N THR A 230 -22.78 -0.34 -7.75
CA THR A 230 -21.72 0.38 -8.50
C THR A 230 -22.04 0.42 -9.99
N ILE A 231 -22.39 -0.73 -10.58
CA ILE A 231 -22.81 -0.81 -11.99
C ILE A 231 -24.05 0.06 -12.23
N ALA A 232 -25.04 0.02 -11.34
CA ALA A 232 -26.26 0.83 -11.45
C ALA A 232 -25.99 2.33 -11.28
N CYS A 233 -25.02 2.74 -10.45
CA CYS A 233 -24.58 4.12 -10.28
C CYS A 233 -24.05 4.68 -11.60
N TYR A 234 -23.10 3.96 -12.22
CA TYR A 234 -22.55 4.30 -13.52
C TYR A 234 -23.62 4.33 -14.62
N GLU A 235 -24.48 3.30 -14.68
CA GLU A 235 -25.52 3.23 -15.70
C GLU A 235 -26.49 4.42 -15.62
N ASN A 236 -26.79 4.89 -14.41
CA ASN A 236 -27.67 6.04 -14.17
C ASN A 236 -27.00 7.40 -14.43
N GLY A 237 -25.70 7.44 -14.79
CA GLY A 237 -24.95 8.68 -15.01
C GLY A 237 -24.65 9.45 -13.73
N LEU A 238 -24.67 8.78 -12.56
CA LEU A 238 -24.31 9.40 -11.30
C LEU A 238 -22.79 9.37 -11.11
N GLU A 239 -22.27 10.37 -10.40
CA GLU A 239 -20.87 10.41 -9.97
C GLU A 239 -20.55 9.17 -9.10
N MET A 240 -19.39 8.55 -9.36
CA MET A 240 -18.97 7.26 -8.81
C MET A 240 -18.48 7.37 -7.37
N THR A 241 -19.39 7.74 -6.45
CA THR A 241 -19.14 7.86 -5.01
C THR A 241 -19.94 6.84 -4.21
N PRO A 242 -19.45 6.38 -3.04
CA PRO A 242 -20.19 5.46 -2.18
C PRO A 242 -21.59 5.96 -1.83
N GLN A 243 -21.76 7.26 -1.57
CA GLN A 243 -23.04 7.87 -1.19
C GLN A 243 -24.06 7.87 -2.33
N ASN A 244 -23.62 7.92 -3.59
CA ASN A 244 -24.50 7.80 -4.77
C ASN A 244 -24.80 6.33 -5.09
N ALA A 245 -23.78 5.47 -5.07
CA ALA A 245 -23.95 4.04 -5.29
C ALA A 245 -24.90 3.42 -4.24
N LYS A 246 -24.81 3.82 -2.97
CA LYS A 246 -25.70 3.39 -1.88
C LYS A 246 -27.20 3.62 -2.16
N LYS A 247 -27.56 4.61 -2.98
CA LYS A 247 -28.96 4.92 -3.38
C LYS A 247 -29.46 4.06 -4.55
N CYS A 248 -28.57 3.31 -5.22
CA CYS A 248 -28.91 2.54 -6.41
C CYS A 248 -29.51 1.15 -6.08
N SER A 249 -30.10 0.51 -7.09
CA SER A 249 -30.71 -0.82 -6.98
C SER A 249 -29.66 -1.93 -6.78
N ARG A 250 -29.97 -2.92 -5.94
CA ARG A 250 -29.26 -4.22 -5.87
C ARG A 250 -29.79 -5.27 -6.84
N ILE A 251 -30.88 -5.00 -7.55
CA ILE A 251 -31.45 -5.92 -8.55
C ILE A 251 -31.01 -5.47 -9.94
N HIS A 252 -30.45 -6.41 -10.71
CA HIS A 252 -29.86 -6.18 -12.01
C HIS A 252 -30.16 -7.32 -13.01
N ASP A 253 -30.41 -6.97 -14.26
CA ASP A 253 -30.82 -7.90 -15.33
C ASP A 253 -29.71 -8.88 -15.78
N ARG A 254 -28.45 -8.64 -15.41
CA ARG A 254 -27.26 -9.38 -15.91
C ARG A 254 -26.53 -10.18 -14.82
N CYS A 255 -27.24 -10.63 -13.79
CA CYS A 255 -26.64 -11.34 -12.65
C CYS A 255 -26.50 -12.86 -12.87
N GLY A 256 -25.38 -13.45 -12.43
CA GLY A 256 -25.13 -14.90 -12.48
C GLY A 256 -26.09 -15.76 -11.66
N THR A 257 -26.75 -15.21 -10.64
CA THR A 257 -27.77 -15.95 -9.87
C THR A 257 -29.02 -16.24 -10.70
N THR A 258 -29.36 -15.34 -11.63
CA THR A 258 -30.45 -15.55 -12.59
C THR A 258 -30.09 -16.63 -13.62
N PHE A 259 -28.81 -16.72 -14.01
CA PHE A 259 -28.29 -17.82 -14.81
C PHE A 259 -28.43 -19.18 -14.10
N MET A 260 -28.11 -19.27 -12.80
CA MET A 260 -28.30 -20.52 -12.04
C MET A 260 -29.77 -21.00 -12.03
N VAL A 261 -30.73 -20.07 -11.89
CA VAL A 261 -32.16 -20.41 -11.98
C VAL A 261 -32.53 -20.93 -13.37
N PHE A 262 -32.01 -20.31 -14.44
CA PHE A 262 -32.23 -20.81 -15.81
C PHE A 262 -31.60 -22.18 -16.03
N VAL A 263 -30.37 -22.44 -15.53
CA VAL A 263 -29.75 -23.77 -15.57
C VAL A 263 -30.63 -24.82 -14.91
N MET A 264 -31.26 -24.51 -13.76
CA MET A 264 -32.20 -25.44 -13.14
C MET A 264 -33.45 -25.68 -13.99
N VAL A 265 -34.14 -24.63 -14.44
CA VAL A 265 -35.38 -24.75 -15.22
C VAL A 265 -35.14 -25.44 -16.57
N ILE A 266 -34.11 -25.01 -17.31
CA ILE A 266 -33.71 -25.63 -18.58
C ILE A 266 -33.26 -27.07 -18.36
N SER A 267 -32.61 -27.42 -17.24
CA SER A 267 -32.28 -28.82 -16.94
C SER A 267 -33.54 -29.69 -16.86
N ILE A 268 -34.61 -29.22 -16.21
CA ILE A 268 -35.87 -29.97 -16.09
C ILE A 268 -36.50 -30.18 -17.47
N LEU A 269 -36.53 -29.15 -18.31
CA LEU A 269 -37.10 -29.22 -19.67
C LEU A 269 -36.28 -30.13 -20.61
N VAL A 270 -34.95 -29.99 -20.60
CA VAL A 270 -34.04 -30.82 -21.41
C VAL A 270 -34.14 -32.29 -20.98
N PHE A 271 -34.16 -32.59 -19.69
CA PHE A 271 -34.30 -33.99 -19.23
C PHE A 271 -35.69 -34.57 -19.51
N ALA A 272 -36.76 -33.80 -19.34
CA ALA A 272 -38.11 -34.24 -19.72
C ALA A 272 -38.21 -34.55 -21.23
N LEU A 273 -37.56 -33.76 -22.09
CA LEU A 273 -37.52 -33.99 -23.53
C LEU A 273 -36.67 -35.22 -23.89
N VAL A 274 -35.45 -35.33 -23.34
CA VAL A 274 -34.53 -36.44 -23.61
C VAL A 274 -35.12 -37.78 -23.17
N GLU A 275 -35.75 -37.84 -22.00
CA GLU A 275 -36.45 -39.05 -21.51
C GLU A 275 -37.75 -39.36 -22.27
N SER A 276 -38.32 -38.38 -22.99
CA SER A 276 -39.46 -38.61 -23.89
C SER A 276 -39.05 -39.10 -25.28
N ILE A 277 -37.81 -38.84 -25.71
CA ILE A 277 -37.28 -39.21 -27.04
C ILE A 277 -36.53 -40.55 -26.97
N LEU A 278 -35.78 -40.81 -25.90
CA LEU A 278 -35.04 -42.06 -25.73
C LEU A 278 -35.95 -43.15 -25.13
N PRO A 279 -36.30 -44.23 -25.85
CA PRO A 279 -37.19 -45.28 -25.35
C PRO A 279 -36.53 -46.23 -24.31
N VAL A 280 -35.37 -45.86 -23.79
CA VAL A 280 -34.57 -46.69 -22.87
C VAL A 280 -34.93 -46.37 -21.43
N LYS A 281 -35.25 -47.40 -20.62
CA LYS A 281 -35.42 -47.27 -19.17
C LYS A 281 -34.07 -47.04 -18.48
N LEU A 282 -33.58 -45.80 -18.55
CA LEU A 282 -32.34 -45.33 -17.94
C LEU A 282 -32.50 -45.31 -16.42
N THR A 283 -31.97 -46.32 -15.74
CA THR A 283 -32.00 -46.47 -14.27
C THR A 283 -30.62 -46.31 -13.65
N GLY A 284 -30.58 -45.94 -12.36
CA GLY A 284 -29.35 -45.82 -11.57
C GLY A 284 -28.29 -44.91 -12.21
N ILE A 285 -27.04 -45.39 -12.21
CA ILE A 285 -25.84 -44.66 -12.65
C ILE A 285 -25.97 -44.15 -14.10
N LEU A 286 -26.61 -44.89 -15.00
CA LEU A 286 -26.71 -44.51 -16.40
C LEU A 286 -27.58 -43.23 -16.59
N ARG A 287 -28.59 -43.02 -15.73
CA ARG A 287 -29.36 -41.76 -15.69
C ARG A 287 -28.50 -40.59 -15.19
N ILE A 288 -27.54 -40.83 -14.28
CA ILE A 288 -26.61 -39.81 -13.77
C ILE A 288 -25.59 -39.43 -14.85
N LEU A 289 -25.01 -40.41 -15.55
CA LEU A 289 -24.08 -40.16 -16.66
C LEU A 289 -24.75 -39.37 -17.80
N LEU A 290 -25.99 -39.69 -18.16
CA LEU A 290 -26.76 -38.89 -19.11
C LEU A 290 -27.01 -37.47 -18.61
N LYS A 291 -27.33 -37.29 -17.32
CA LYS A 291 -27.47 -35.96 -16.71
C LYS A 291 -26.20 -35.13 -16.84
N ILE A 292 -25.03 -35.74 -16.64
CA ILE A 292 -23.72 -35.09 -16.82
C ILE A 292 -23.49 -34.76 -18.30
N ALA A 293 -23.76 -35.68 -19.23
CA ALA A 293 -23.59 -35.48 -20.67
C ALA A 293 -24.44 -34.33 -21.24
N CYS A 294 -25.62 -34.06 -20.68
CA CYS A 294 -26.45 -32.92 -21.08
C CYS A 294 -26.04 -31.57 -20.47
N LEU A 295 -25.12 -31.52 -19.49
CA LEU A 295 -24.73 -30.26 -18.84
C LEU A 295 -24.26 -29.17 -19.81
N PRO A 296 -23.46 -29.45 -20.86
CA PRO A 296 -23.10 -28.44 -21.84
C PRO A 296 -24.33 -27.87 -22.56
N ILE A 297 -25.25 -28.72 -23.02
CA ILE A 297 -26.47 -28.27 -23.72
C ILE A 297 -27.31 -27.39 -22.78
N VAL A 298 -27.50 -27.79 -21.53
CA VAL A 298 -28.22 -27.02 -20.52
C VAL A 298 -27.55 -25.66 -20.25
N ALA A 299 -26.24 -25.63 -20.03
CA ALA A 299 -25.49 -24.40 -19.77
C ALA A 299 -25.53 -23.45 -20.98
N GLY A 300 -25.34 -23.98 -22.19
CA GLY A 300 -25.41 -23.23 -23.44
C GLY A 300 -26.79 -22.62 -23.68
N LEU A 301 -27.86 -23.41 -23.60
CA LEU A 301 -29.24 -22.91 -23.74
C LEU A 301 -29.60 -21.86 -22.67
N SER A 302 -29.17 -22.08 -21.43
CA SER A 302 -29.41 -21.14 -20.32
C SER A 302 -28.69 -19.81 -20.51
N TYR A 303 -27.48 -19.84 -21.08
CA TYR A 303 -26.70 -18.65 -21.40
C TYR A 303 -27.35 -17.85 -22.54
N GLU A 304 -27.82 -18.52 -23.60
CA GLU A 304 -28.56 -17.85 -24.68
C GLU A 304 -29.86 -17.21 -24.17
N LEU A 305 -30.61 -17.92 -23.32
CA LEU A 305 -31.82 -17.40 -22.69
C LEU A 305 -31.51 -16.15 -21.84
N LEU A 306 -30.49 -16.21 -20.96
CA LEU A 306 -30.04 -15.06 -20.17
C LEU A 306 -29.69 -13.87 -21.07
N LYS A 307 -28.88 -14.10 -22.11
CA LYS A 307 -28.40 -13.06 -23.02
C LYS A 307 -29.53 -12.43 -23.85
N GLY A 308 -30.52 -13.22 -24.25
CA GLY A 308 -31.72 -12.72 -24.94
C GLY A 308 -32.64 -11.91 -24.02
N LEU A 309 -32.90 -12.41 -22.81
CA LEU A 309 -33.72 -11.72 -21.81
C LEU A 309 -33.07 -10.42 -21.32
N ALA A 310 -31.76 -10.41 -21.08
CA ALA A 310 -31.01 -9.22 -20.66
C ALA A 310 -31.07 -8.07 -21.68
N LYS A 311 -31.19 -8.37 -22.97
CA LYS A 311 -31.38 -7.35 -24.02
C LYS A 311 -32.81 -6.81 -24.10
N THR A 312 -33.79 -7.52 -23.55
CA THR A 312 -35.21 -7.26 -23.76
C THR A 312 -35.85 -6.59 -22.54
N LYS A 313 -36.37 -5.37 -22.71
CA LYS A 313 -37.04 -4.58 -21.65
C LYS A 313 -38.58 -4.67 -21.67
N SER A 314 -39.14 -5.60 -22.44
CA SER A 314 -40.59 -5.79 -22.59
C SER A 314 -41.24 -6.32 -21.30
N LYS A 315 -42.43 -5.81 -20.95
CA LYS A 315 -43.21 -6.32 -19.80
C LYS A 315 -43.56 -7.81 -19.93
N TRP A 316 -43.70 -8.30 -21.17
CA TRP A 316 -44.03 -9.70 -21.46
C TRP A 316 -42.93 -10.71 -21.09
N VAL A 317 -41.66 -10.28 -21.00
CA VAL A 317 -40.55 -11.14 -20.56
C VAL A 317 -40.29 -11.08 -19.05
N LEU A 318 -41.00 -10.21 -18.31
CA LEU A 318 -40.83 -10.05 -16.87
C LEU A 318 -41.14 -11.34 -16.08
N PRO A 319 -42.18 -12.14 -16.38
CA PRO A 319 -42.42 -13.40 -15.67
C PRO A 319 -41.26 -14.40 -15.78
N LEU A 320 -40.50 -14.38 -16.88
CA LEU A 320 -39.32 -15.22 -17.06
C LEU A 320 -38.11 -14.70 -16.27
N LYS A 321 -37.98 -13.38 -16.07
CA LYS A 321 -36.92 -12.78 -15.23
C LYS A 321 -37.21 -12.88 -13.73
N LEU A 322 -38.49 -12.85 -13.34
CA LEU A 322 -38.94 -12.72 -11.96
C LEU A 322 -38.31 -13.76 -10.99
N PRO A 323 -38.21 -15.06 -11.31
CA PRO A 323 -37.55 -16.03 -10.41
C PRO A 323 -36.09 -15.69 -10.10
N GLY A 324 -35.35 -15.18 -11.09
CA GLY A 324 -33.98 -14.71 -10.89
C GLY A 324 -33.89 -13.44 -10.06
N MET A 325 -34.79 -12.48 -10.30
CA MET A 325 -34.86 -11.23 -9.52
C MET A 325 -35.24 -11.48 -8.04
N LEU A 326 -36.15 -12.43 -7.78
CA LEU A 326 -36.49 -12.86 -6.42
C LEU A 326 -35.28 -13.51 -5.71
N LEU A 327 -34.50 -14.35 -6.41
CA LEU A 327 -33.28 -14.91 -5.86
C LEU A 327 -32.21 -13.84 -5.57
N GLN A 328 -32.12 -12.78 -6.38
CA GLN A 328 -31.24 -11.63 -6.11
C GLN A 328 -31.61 -10.91 -4.81
N CYS A 329 -32.87 -10.93 -4.36
CA CYS A 329 -33.28 -10.35 -3.08
C CYS A 329 -32.69 -11.10 -1.86
N VAL A 330 -32.33 -12.38 -2.03
CA VAL A 330 -31.69 -13.23 -1.01
C VAL A 330 -30.16 -13.20 -1.15
N THR A 331 -29.67 -13.32 -2.39
CA THR A 331 -28.24 -13.44 -2.73
C THR A 331 -27.53 -12.09 -2.87
N THR A 332 -28.22 -10.97 -2.66
CA THR A 332 -27.62 -9.66 -2.42
C THR A 332 -28.10 -9.13 -1.07
N ARG A 333 -27.24 -8.40 -0.36
CA ARG A 333 -27.55 -7.68 0.87
C ARG A 333 -27.12 -6.22 0.73
N GLU A 334 -27.59 -5.36 1.63
CA GLU A 334 -27.17 -3.96 1.65
C GLU A 334 -25.69 -3.86 2.03
N PRO A 335 -24.81 -3.29 1.18
CA PRO A 335 -23.42 -3.04 1.54
C PRO A 335 -23.27 -1.84 2.46
N ASP A 336 -22.16 -1.81 3.20
CA ASP A 336 -21.67 -0.59 3.83
C ASP A 336 -20.89 0.29 2.81
N GLU A 337 -20.44 1.47 3.24
CA GLU A 337 -19.73 2.40 2.35
C GLU A 337 -18.30 1.91 2.02
N LYS A 338 -17.64 1.19 2.94
CA LYS A 338 -16.31 0.59 2.71
C LYS A 338 -16.33 -0.49 1.62
N MET A 339 -17.42 -1.26 1.52
CA MET A 339 -17.63 -2.24 0.44
C MET A 339 -17.94 -1.56 -0.90
N LEU A 340 -18.66 -0.43 -0.87
CA LEU A 340 -18.93 0.36 -2.07
C LEU A 340 -17.66 1.02 -2.60
N GLU A 341 -16.77 1.53 -1.75
CA GLU A 341 -15.43 1.99 -2.14
C GLU A 341 -14.66 0.90 -2.91
N VAL A 342 -14.59 -0.31 -2.36
CA VAL A 342 -13.89 -1.46 -3.00
C VAL A 342 -14.49 -1.77 -4.38
N ALA A 343 -15.82 -1.85 -4.48
CA ALA A 343 -16.50 -2.10 -5.75
C ALA A 343 -16.28 -0.97 -6.78
N ILE A 344 -16.28 0.29 -6.34
CA ILE A 344 -16.00 1.47 -7.18
C ILE A 344 -14.54 1.46 -7.65
N THR A 345 -13.58 1.12 -6.79
CA THR A 345 -12.16 1.03 -7.15
C THR A 345 -11.94 -0.02 -8.24
N ALA A 346 -12.47 -1.25 -8.08
CA ALA A 346 -12.39 -2.27 -9.13
C ALA A 346 -13.03 -1.82 -10.45
N PHE A 347 -14.16 -1.13 -10.38
CA PHE A 347 -14.89 -0.65 -11.57
C PHE A 347 -14.16 0.47 -12.30
N ASN A 348 -13.61 1.44 -11.56
CA ASN A 348 -12.87 2.56 -12.11
C ASN A 348 -11.51 2.12 -12.69
N GLU A 349 -10.85 1.13 -12.10
CA GLU A 349 -9.63 0.54 -12.67
C GLU A 349 -9.91 -0.13 -14.03
N VAL A 350 -11.00 -0.92 -14.13
CA VAL A 350 -11.45 -1.49 -15.40
C VAL A 350 -11.82 -0.43 -16.43
N LEU A 351 -12.51 0.65 -16.03
CA LEU A 351 -12.82 1.76 -16.94
C LEU A 351 -11.54 2.38 -17.51
N LYS A 352 -10.60 2.77 -16.64
CA LYS A 352 -9.33 3.37 -17.06
C LYS A 352 -8.57 2.47 -18.03
N MET A 353 -8.44 1.18 -17.72
CA MET A 353 -7.75 0.23 -18.59
C MET A 353 -8.52 -0.05 -19.89
N ASP A 354 -9.84 -0.15 -19.88
CA ASP A 354 -10.63 -0.33 -21.12
C ASP A 354 -10.57 0.92 -22.02
N GLU A 355 -10.33 2.11 -21.45
CA GLU A 355 -10.16 3.38 -22.17
C GLU A 355 -8.72 3.61 -22.69
N ASP A 356 -7.70 3.17 -21.95
CA ASP A 356 -6.27 3.36 -22.26
C ASP A 356 -5.50 2.02 -22.25
N GLU A 357 -4.97 1.62 -23.41
CA GLU A 357 -4.17 0.39 -23.57
C GLU A 357 -2.75 0.51 -22.98
N THR A 358 -2.25 1.71 -22.67
CA THR A 358 -0.91 1.94 -22.11
C THR A 358 -0.81 1.66 -20.61
N ILE A 359 -1.94 1.66 -19.89
CA ILE A 359 -1.96 1.38 -18.45
C ILE A 359 -1.51 -0.07 -18.18
N GLU A 360 -0.47 -0.22 -17.36
CA GLU A 360 0.13 -1.51 -17.03
C GLU A 360 -0.74 -2.39 -16.12
N GLU A 361 -0.42 -3.68 -16.07
CA GLU A 361 -1.07 -4.66 -15.19
C GLU A 361 -0.57 -4.53 -13.74
N LYS A 362 -1.49 -4.32 -12.79
CA LYS A 362 -1.16 -4.31 -11.37
C LYS A 362 -1.23 -5.72 -10.78
N LYS A 363 -0.30 -6.05 -9.89
CA LYS A 363 -0.37 -7.25 -9.04
C LYS A 363 -0.72 -6.82 -7.62
N PHE A 364 -1.42 -7.68 -6.87
CA PHE A 364 -1.58 -7.46 -5.44
C PHE A 364 -0.22 -7.37 -4.74
N VAL A 365 -0.06 -6.40 -3.85
CA VAL A 365 0.96 -6.44 -2.80
C VAL A 365 0.47 -7.47 -1.79
N THR A 366 1.20 -8.57 -1.66
CA THR A 366 0.94 -9.66 -0.70
C THR A 366 2.11 -9.75 0.27
N SER A 367 1.95 -10.48 1.37
CA SER A 367 3.06 -10.86 2.22
C SER A 367 4.16 -11.52 1.39
N LYS A 368 5.42 -11.18 1.66
CA LYS A 368 6.62 -11.75 1.02
C LYS A 368 7.67 -12.05 2.07
N LYS A 369 8.61 -12.93 1.76
CA LYS A 369 9.75 -13.18 2.65
C LYS A 369 10.68 -11.97 2.71
N ALA A 370 11.30 -11.74 3.86
CA ALA A 370 12.28 -10.67 4.05
C ALA A 370 13.39 -10.75 3.00
N LYS A 371 13.89 -11.95 2.72
CA LYS A 371 14.86 -12.18 1.65
C LYS A 371 14.39 -11.68 0.28
N GLU A 372 13.16 -12.04 -0.13
CA GLU A 372 12.59 -11.66 -1.43
C GLU A 372 12.35 -10.14 -1.54
N VAL A 373 12.04 -9.48 -0.42
CA VAL A 373 11.90 -8.02 -0.36
C VAL A 373 13.27 -7.35 -0.45
N THR A 374 14.25 -7.82 0.31
CA THR A 374 15.63 -7.29 0.31
C THR A 374 16.28 -7.44 -1.06
N GLU A 375 16.17 -8.60 -1.70
CA GLU A 375 16.67 -8.82 -3.08
C GLU A 375 16.03 -7.84 -4.08
N ALA A 376 14.72 -7.61 -3.98
CA ALA A 376 14.02 -6.65 -4.85
C ALA A 376 14.39 -5.18 -4.57
N VAL A 377 14.67 -4.81 -3.32
CA VAL A 377 15.14 -3.45 -2.96
C VAL A 377 16.57 -3.22 -3.47
N ILE A 378 17.46 -4.22 -3.35
CA ILE A 378 18.81 -4.17 -3.91
C ILE A 378 18.75 -3.96 -5.44
N GLU A 379 17.89 -4.72 -6.14
CA GLU A 379 17.71 -4.59 -7.59
C GLU A 379 17.21 -3.17 -7.97
N ALA A 380 16.18 -2.67 -7.28
CA ALA A 380 15.62 -1.34 -7.54
C ALA A 380 16.63 -0.19 -7.28
N LEU A 381 17.39 -0.23 -6.18
CA LEU A 381 18.42 0.77 -5.89
C LEU A 381 19.57 0.72 -6.92
N LYS A 382 19.98 -0.50 -7.32
CA LYS A 382 21.03 -0.70 -8.33
C LYS A 382 20.61 -0.19 -9.71
N GLU A 383 19.35 -0.41 -10.12
CA GLU A 383 18.79 0.19 -11.35
C GLU A 383 18.75 1.72 -11.27
N GLY A 384 18.57 2.28 -10.07
CA GLY A 384 18.69 3.72 -9.78
C GLY A 384 20.12 4.28 -9.73
N GLY A 385 21.15 3.45 -9.88
CA GLY A 385 22.55 3.85 -9.80
C GLY A 385 23.12 3.93 -8.38
N ILE A 386 22.44 3.37 -7.38
CA ILE A 386 22.88 3.27 -5.98
C ILE A 386 23.33 1.81 -5.74
N ASP A 387 24.63 1.54 -5.94
CA ASP A 387 25.20 0.18 -5.81
C ASP A 387 25.69 -0.12 -4.38
N GLU A 388 24.88 0.24 -3.38
CA GLU A 388 25.17 0.03 -1.95
C GLU A 388 24.12 -0.88 -1.32
N THR A 389 24.50 -2.14 -1.07
CA THR A 389 23.60 -3.14 -0.46
C THR A 389 23.23 -2.81 0.98
N SER A 390 24.07 -2.04 1.68
CA SER A 390 23.85 -1.63 3.08
C SER A 390 22.56 -0.83 3.24
N ASP A 391 22.25 0.07 2.29
CA ASP A 391 21.03 0.88 2.28
C ASP A 391 19.78 0.01 2.17
N ALA A 392 19.79 -0.97 1.27
CA ALA A 392 18.67 -1.90 1.11
C ALA A 392 18.40 -2.68 2.40
N GLU A 393 19.45 -3.18 3.04
CA GLU A 393 19.35 -3.90 4.31
C GLU A 393 18.78 -3.02 5.43
N TRP A 394 19.22 -1.76 5.54
CA TRP A 394 18.70 -0.82 6.54
C TRP A 394 17.26 -0.41 6.30
N ILE A 395 16.90 -0.07 5.05
CA ILE A 395 15.52 0.26 4.66
C ILE A 395 14.58 -0.90 5.03
N VAL A 396 14.96 -2.14 4.70
CA VAL A 396 14.14 -3.32 5.04
C VAL A 396 14.13 -3.58 6.54
N ALA A 397 15.28 -3.57 7.23
CA ALA A 397 15.35 -3.87 8.66
C ALA A 397 14.48 -2.94 9.51
N LEU A 398 14.63 -1.62 9.31
CA LEU A 398 13.95 -0.61 10.11
C LEU A 398 12.45 -0.53 9.79
N SER A 399 12.07 -0.58 8.51
CA SER A 399 10.66 -0.56 8.11
C SER A 399 9.94 -1.86 8.47
N ALA A 400 10.63 -3.00 8.39
CA ALA A 400 10.04 -4.29 8.71
C ALA A 400 10.04 -4.63 10.21
N ASP A 401 10.69 -3.83 11.05
CA ASP A 401 10.89 -4.07 12.49
C ASP A 401 11.55 -5.45 12.74
N ILE A 402 12.68 -5.68 12.05
CA ILE A 402 13.50 -6.90 12.17
C ILE A 402 14.97 -6.51 12.33
N ALA A 403 15.76 -7.37 12.98
CA ALA A 403 17.20 -7.13 13.07
C ALA A 403 17.84 -7.19 11.67
N ARG A 404 18.87 -6.38 11.42
CA ARG A 404 19.60 -6.37 10.14
C ARG A 404 20.14 -7.75 9.74
N SER A 405 20.50 -8.60 10.70
CA SER A 405 20.91 -9.99 10.47
C SER A 405 19.80 -10.92 9.95
N GLU A 406 18.54 -10.49 9.99
CA GLU A 406 17.36 -11.28 9.61
C GLU A 406 16.75 -10.87 8.26
N VAL A 407 17.30 -9.86 7.58
CA VAL A 407 16.76 -9.36 6.29
C VAL A 407 16.82 -10.39 5.17
N TYR A 408 17.71 -11.39 5.26
CA TYR A 408 17.78 -12.54 4.34
C TYR A 408 17.07 -13.81 4.87
N SER A 409 16.25 -13.68 5.91
CA SER A 409 15.50 -14.81 6.50
C SER A 409 14.20 -15.12 5.75
N ASP A 410 13.60 -16.26 6.10
CA ASP A 410 12.25 -16.68 5.68
C ASP A 410 11.11 -15.99 6.47
N LYS A 411 11.39 -14.98 7.32
CA LYS A 411 10.34 -14.18 7.97
C LYS A 411 9.48 -13.47 6.93
N TYR A 412 8.18 -13.39 7.15
CA TYR A 412 7.27 -12.66 6.25
C TYR A 412 7.13 -11.20 6.65
N ILE A 413 7.19 -10.31 5.66
CA ILE A 413 6.91 -8.88 5.78
C ILE A 413 5.49 -8.63 5.26
N SER A 414 4.66 -7.95 6.06
CA SER A 414 3.28 -7.60 5.73
C SER A 414 3.17 -6.66 4.52
N PRO A 415 2.08 -6.69 3.74
CA PRO A 415 1.86 -5.79 2.60
C PRO A 415 2.07 -4.30 2.92
N LYS A 416 1.57 -3.83 4.07
CA LYS A 416 1.73 -2.44 4.53
C LYS A 416 3.20 -2.03 4.68
N LYS A 417 4.00 -2.85 5.36
CA LYS A 417 5.46 -2.65 5.51
C LYS A 417 6.19 -2.69 4.16
N ILE A 418 5.70 -3.46 3.17
CA ILE A 418 6.24 -3.46 1.80
C ILE A 418 5.94 -2.13 1.10
N ASP A 419 4.76 -1.52 1.31
CA ASP A 419 4.47 -0.16 0.79
C ASP A 419 5.38 0.89 1.47
N GLU A 420 5.57 0.79 2.79
CA GLU A 420 6.44 1.69 3.57
C GLU A 420 7.90 1.62 3.07
N ILE A 421 8.42 0.41 2.83
CA ILE A 421 9.71 0.16 2.17
C ILE A 421 9.76 0.80 0.78
N GLY A 422 8.72 0.61 -0.05
CA GLY A 422 8.63 1.20 -1.38
C GLY A 422 8.74 2.73 -1.36
N ASN A 423 8.04 3.39 -0.44
CA ASN A 423 8.11 4.85 -0.28
C ASN A 423 9.51 5.33 0.12
N LEU A 424 10.24 4.57 0.96
CA LEU A 424 11.63 4.90 1.32
C LEU A 424 12.60 4.69 0.15
N VAL A 425 12.40 3.64 -0.65
CA VAL A 425 13.17 3.42 -1.89
C VAL A 425 12.93 4.56 -2.88
N GLU A 426 11.68 5.00 -3.10
CA GLU A 426 11.37 6.15 -3.95
C GLU A 426 12.06 7.44 -3.48
N LYS A 427 12.09 7.72 -2.17
CA LYS A 427 12.89 8.83 -1.62
C LYS A 427 14.38 8.65 -1.89
N ARG A 428 14.94 7.47 -1.59
CA ARG A 428 16.37 7.19 -1.73
C ARG A 428 16.85 7.32 -3.17
N LEU A 429 16.04 6.88 -4.13
CA LEU A 429 16.28 7.02 -5.58
C LEU A 429 16.37 8.48 -6.06
N THR A 430 15.89 9.47 -5.31
CA THR A 430 16.14 10.89 -5.64
C THR A 430 17.62 11.28 -5.47
N GLY A 431 18.39 10.48 -4.71
CA GLY A 431 19.74 10.81 -4.24
C GLY A 431 19.79 11.31 -2.79
N MET A 432 18.64 11.42 -2.11
CA MET A 432 18.57 11.79 -0.70
C MET A 432 19.37 10.79 0.17
N PRO A 433 20.14 11.23 1.19
CA PRO A 433 20.80 10.34 2.14
C PRO A 433 19.85 9.33 2.79
N LEU A 434 20.33 8.11 3.05
CA LEU A 434 19.58 7.05 3.73
C LEU A 434 18.91 7.55 5.03
N TRP A 435 19.69 8.20 5.89
CA TRP A 435 19.20 8.64 7.21
C TRP A 435 18.19 9.80 7.13
N TYR A 436 18.22 10.64 6.09
CA TYR A 436 17.13 11.60 5.83
C TYR A 436 15.87 10.94 5.27
N CYS A 437 16.01 9.84 4.51
CA CYS A 437 14.84 9.07 4.05
C CYS A 437 14.08 8.47 5.24
N ILE A 438 14.82 7.90 6.20
CA ILE A 438 14.33 7.30 7.44
C ILE A 438 13.86 8.37 8.44
N GLY A 439 14.63 9.44 8.61
CA GLY A 439 14.36 10.57 9.51
C GLY A 439 15.08 10.52 10.87
N ASN A 440 15.87 9.47 11.14
CA ASN A 440 16.76 9.37 12.29
C ASN A 440 18.01 8.53 11.96
N THR A 441 19.00 8.59 12.85
CA THR A 441 20.16 7.69 12.93
C THR A 441 20.45 7.37 14.39
N ASP A 442 21.12 6.25 14.65
CA ASP A 442 21.78 6.04 15.93
C ASP A 442 23.13 6.77 15.96
N PHE A 443 23.52 7.23 17.16
CA PHE A 443 24.81 7.84 17.47
C PHE A 443 25.17 7.45 18.91
N LEU A 444 26.19 6.63 19.11
CA LEU A 444 26.43 5.90 20.35
C LEU A 444 25.15 5.16 20.81
N GLU A 445 24.74 5.28 22.07
CA GLU A 445 23.49 4.73 22.61
C GLU A 445 22.25 5.64 22.42
N PHE A 446 22.33 6.68 21.58
CA PHE A 446 21.27 7.68 21.39
C PHE A 446 20.67 7.60 19.99
N ASN A 447 19.35 7.73 19.90
CA ASN A 447 18.68 7.90 18.62
C ASN A 447 18.48 9.40 18.36
N LEU A 448 19.00 9.90 17.24
CA LEU A 448 18.97 11.29 16.85
C LEU A 448 18.16 11.45 15.57
N LYS A 449 17.16 12.33 15.58
CA LYS A 449 16.47 12.78 14.39
C LYS A 449 17.45 13.44 13.43
N THR A 450 17.28 13.16 12.14
CA THR A 450 18.10 13.64 11.04
C THR A 450 17.22 14.15 9.91
N ASP A 451 17.45 15.39 9.50
CA ASP A 451 16.84 16.04 8.35
C ASP A 451 17.77 17.14 7.80
N GLU A 452 17.40 17.74 6.68
CA GLU A 452 18.19 18.73 5.91
C GLU A 452 18.65 19.98 6.71
N ARG A 453 18.24 20.13 7.98
CA ARG A 453 18.64 21.24 8.84
C ARG A 453 20.07 21.13 9.38
N ALA A 454 20.67 19.93 9.43
CA ALA A 454 22.03 19.73 9.92
C ALA A 454 22.73 18.51 9.30
N LEU A 455 24.07 18.51 9.37
CA LEU A 455 24.93 17.38 9.04
C LEU A 455 24.48 16.09 9.77
N ILE A 456 24.44 14.97 9.04
CA ILE A 456 24.20 13.66 9.63
C ILE A 456 25.43 13.27 10.46
N PRO A 457 25.29 12.93 11.76
CA PRO A 457 26.40 12.50 12.61
C PRO A 457 27.21 11.36 11.98
N ARG A 458 28.54 11.43 12.07
CA ARG A 458 29.45 10.42 11.51
C ARG A 458 29.97 9.49 12.61
N PRO A 459 30.28 8.22 12.31
CA PRO A 459 30.87 7.28 13.27
C PRO A 459 32.15 7.81 13.90
N GLU A 460 32.97 8.56 13.17
CA GLU A 460 34.20 9.17 13.70
C GLU A 460 33.92 10.23 14.77
N THR A 461 32.80 10.94 14.67
CA THR A 461 32.37 11.96 15.64
C THR A 461 31.97 11.34 16.99
N GLU A 462 31.62 10.05 17.02
CA GLU A 462 31.40 9.32 18.28
C GLU A 462 32.68 9.31 19.13
N ILE A 463 33.84 9.10 18.51
CA ILE A 463 35.15 9.06 19.18
C ILE A 463 35.47 10.42 19.81
N LEU A 464 35.10 11.52 19.14
CA LEU A 464 35.26 12.88 19.65
C LEU A 464 34.41 13.10 20.91
N ALA A 465 33.13 12.68 20.86
CA ALA A 465 32.23 12.77 22.00
C ALA A 465 32.70 11.91 23.19
N GLU A 466 33.22 10.70 22.93
CA GLU A 466 33.79 9.85 23.98
C GLU A 466 35.05 10.44 24.62
N GLU A 467 35.99 10.97 23.84
CA GLU A 467 37.22 11.58 24.35
C GLU A 467 36.95 12.87 25.14
N ALA A 468 35.95 13.65 24.75
CA ALA A 468 35.48 14.78 25.55
C ALA A 468 34.81 14.32 26.86
N ALA A 469 33.93 13.31 26.80
CA ALA A 469 33.25 12.76 27.98
C ALA A 469 34.23 12.14 29.00
N LYS A 470 35.32 11.50 28.55
CA LYS A 470 36.38 10.94 29.43
C LYS A 470 37.13 12.01 30.24
N LEU A 471 37.15 13.26 29.78
CA LEU A 471 37.81 14.39 30.45
C LEU A 471 36.86 15.17 31.36
N ALA A 472 35.55 15.10 31.09
CA ALA A 472 34.53 15.79 31.85
C ALA A 472 34.27 15.10 33.19
N ASN A 473 33.96 15.89 34.21
CA ASN A 473 33.42 15.45 35.48
C ASN A 473 32.14 16.24 35.81
N LYS A 474 31.47 15.92 36.92
CA LYS A 474 30.21 16.53 37.32
C LYS A 474 30.25 18.06 37.50
N ASP A 475 31.42 18.63 37.78
CA ASP A 475 31.61 20.07 38.01
C ASP A 475 32.18 20.75 36.74
N SER A 476 32.42 19.99 35.66
CA SER A 476 32.92 20.52 34.38
C SER A 476 31.87 21.32 33.63
N LYS A 477 32.31 22.42 33.02
CA LYS A 477 31.57 23.21 32.03
C LYS A 477 32.10 22.88 30.64
N VAL A 478 31.24 22.41 29.74
CA VAL A 478 31.63 21.95 28.39
C VAL A 478 30.94 22.83 27.34
N LEU A 479 31.68 23.22 26.29
CA LEU A 479 31.14 23.89 25.11
C LEU A 479 31.28 23.00 23.88
N ASP A 480 30.17 22.67 23.24
CA ASP A 480 30.09 22.12 21.89
C ASP A 480 29.91 23.27 20.87
N LEU A 481 30.87 23.42 19.97
CA LEU A 481 30.94 24.50 18.98
C LEU A 481 30.71 23.92 17.58
N CYS A 482 29.79 24.52 16.82
CA CYS A 482 29.24 23.94 15.59
C CYS A 482 28.47 22.63 15.87
N THR A 483 27.55 22.69 16.84
CA THR A 483 26.85 21.50 17.40
C THR A 483 25.96 20.78 16.38
N GLY A 484 25.53 21.44 15.30
CA GLY A 484 24.71 20.83 14.25
C GLY A 484 23.42 20.22 14.79
N SER A 485 23.30 18.90 14.71
CA SER A 485 22.16 18.11 15.21
C SER A 485 22.17 17.87 16.73
N GLY A 486 23.15 18.40 17.47
CA GLY A 486 23.29 18.26 18.91
C GLY A 486 24.05 17.01 19.37
N ALA A 487 24.54 16.19 18.44
CA ALA A 487 25.04 14.84 18.71
C ALA A 487 26.12 14.77 19.82
N ILE A 488 27.16 15.61 19.71
CA ILE A 488 28.27 15.65 20.67
C ILE A 488 27.79 16.16 22.03
N ALA A 489 27.10 17.30 22.08
CA ALA A 489 26.56 17.86 23.32
C ALA A 489 25.62 16.91 24.06
N ILE A 490 24.71 16.23 23.35
CA ILE A 490 23.80 15.24 23.92
C ILE A 490 24.59 14.07 24.48
N ALA A 491 25.52 13.49 23.71
CA ALA A 491 26.32 12.35 24.18
C ALA A 491 27.12 12.67 25.46
N ILE A 492 27.78 13.84 25.51
CA ILE A 492 28.51 14.28 26.71
C ILE A 492 27.54 14.48 27.89
N LYS A 493 26.38 15.11 27.67
CA LYS A 493 25.40 15.36 28.75
C LYS A 493 24.70 14.09 29.25
N LYS A 494 24.59 13.06 28.42
CA LYS A 494 23.98 11.77 28.79
C LYS A 494 24.97 10.84 29.48
N ARG A 495 26.27 10.97 29.20
CA ARG A 495 27.35 10.17 29.81
C ARG A 495 28.01 10.83 31.03
N THR A 496 27.75 12.11 31.28
CA THR A 496 28.36 12.88 32.39
C THR A 496 27.37 13.86 33.01
N ASP A 497 27.55 14.18 34.29
CA ASP A 497 26.74 15.19 34.99
C ASP A 497 27.11 16.65 34.62
N ALA A 498 28.06 16.86 33.69
CA ALA A 498 28.61 18.16 33.32
C ALA A 498 27.55 19.18 32.89
N ASN A 499 27.88 20.47 33.02
CA ASN A 499 27.06 21.55 32.48
C ASN A 499 27.45 21.80 31.01
N VAL A 500 26.59 21.36 30.08
CA VAL A 500 26.89 21.35 28.65
C VAL A 500 26.17 22.49 27.93
N PHE A 501 26.96 23.28 27.22
CA PHE A 501 26.53 24.35 26.33
C PHE A 501 26.79 23.92 24.90
N ALA A 502 25.89 24.28 23.99
CA ALA A 502 25.98 23.90 22.59
C ALA A 502 25.67 25.11 21.71
N SER A 503 26.45 25.31 20.66
CA SER A 503 26.35 26.52 19.85
C SER A 503 26.49 26.26 18.35
N ASP A 504 25.70 27.01 17.58
CA ASP A 504 25.70 26.98 16.12
C ASP A 504 25.31 28.36 15.57
N VAL A 505 25.68 28.61 14.32
CA VAL A 505 25.29 29.82 13.57
C VAL A 505 23.88 29.66 12.96
N SER A 506 23.48 28.42 12.65
CA SER A 506 22.19 28.03 12.08
C SER A 506 21.11 27.91 13.14
N GLU A 507 19.99 28.63 12.98
CA GLU A 507 18.81 28.47 13.84
C GLU A 507 18.09 27.14 13.58
N ASP A 508 18.11 26.67 12.34
CA ASP A 508 17.49 25.41 11.94
C ASP A 508 18.21 24.20 12.56
N ALA A 509 19.56 24.24 12.59
CA ALA A 509 20.37 23.24 13.27
C ALA A 509 20.09 23.23 14.78
N LEU A 510 20.08 24.40 15.42
CA LEU A 510 19.72 24.52 16.84
C LEU A 510 18.28 24.11 17.16
N ALA A 511 17.35 24.22 16.21
CA ALA A 511 16.00 23.69 16.37
C ALA A 511 16.00 22.15 16.38
N LEU A 512 16.71 21.52 15.43
CA LEU A 512 16.89 20.06 15.41
C LEU A 512 17.64 19.56 16.66
N ALA A 513 18.69 20.25 17.09
CA ALA A 513 19.45 19.89 18.29
C ALA A 513 18.61 19.95 19.57
N LYS A 514 17.69 20.92 19.68
CA LYS A 514 16.71 21.00 20.78
C LYS A 514 15.70 19.86 20.73
N GLU A 515 15.16 19.53 19.56
CA GLU A 515 14.28 18.36 19.37
C GLU A 515 14.98 17.07 19.81
N ASN A 516 16.24 16.88 19.40
CA ASN A 516 17.05 15.72 19.79
C ASN A 516 17.35 15.66 21.29
N ALA A 517 17.66 16.81 21.90
CA ALA A 517 17.91 16.91 23.34
C ALA A 517 16.64 16.63 24.17
N GLU A 518 15.48 17.10 23.73
CA GLU A 518 14.19 16.80 24.36
C GLU A 518 13.85 15.30 24.28
N VAL A 519 13.97 14.70 23.08
CA VAL A 519 13.71 13.25 22.86
C VAL A 519 14.64 12.37 23.71
N ASN A 520 15.91 12.75 23.85
CA ASN A 520 16.88 11.98 24.64
C ASN A 520 16.90 12.36 26.13
N GLY A 521 16.14 13.37 26.57
CA GLY A 521 16.17 13.88 27.94
C GLY A 521 17.57 14.35 28.36
N ALA A 522 18.20 15.19 27.52
CA ALA A 522 19.50 15.80 27.74
C ALA A 522 19.34 17.30 28.03
N ASP A 523 19.72 17.75 29.22
CA ASP A 523 19.67 19.16 29.61
C ASP A 523 20.90 19.93 29.08
N VAL A 524 20.74 20.55 27.91
CA VAL A 524 21.80 21.25 27.17
C VAL A 524 21.41 22.70 26.92
N THR A 525 22.31 23.65 27.23
CA THR A 525 22.08 25.08 27.00
C THR A 525 22.48 25.47 25.57
N PHE A 526 21.49 25.72 24.71
CA PHE A 526 21.70 26.07 23.30
C PHE A 526 21.82 27.58 23.06
N VAL A 527 22.90 28.01 22.38
CA VAL A 527 23.21 29.42 22.08
C VAL A 527 23.43 29.62 20.57
N ARG A 528 22.74 30.58 19.96
CA ARG A 528 23.06 30.99 18.57
C ARG A 528 24.31 31.86 18.56
N SER A 529 25.37 31.42 17.89
CA SER A 529 26.63 32.16 17.77
C SER A 529 27.36 31.84 16.47
N ASP A 530 27.84 32.88 15.80
CA ASP A 530 28.87 32.75 14.76
C ASP A 530 30.23 32.59 15.47
N MET A 531 30.68 31.34 15.56
CA MET A 531 31.82 30.92 16.37
C MET A 531 31.72 31.48 17.79
N PHE A 532 32.68 32.31 18.22
CA PHE A 532 32.74 32.87 19.56
C PHE A 532 31.96 34.20 19.73
N ARG A 533 31.39 34.77 18.66
CA ARG A 533 30.93 36.18 18.64
C ARG A 533 29.78 36.50 19.59
N SER A 534 28.88 35.55 19.83
CA SER A 534 27.69 35.74 20.67
C SER A 534 27.73 34.92 21.97
N LEU A 535 28.87 34.30 22.29
CA LEU A 535 29.02 33.54 23.53
C LEU A 535 29.25 34.50 24.70
N THR A 536 28.31 34.53 25.65
CA THR A 536 28.42 35.29 26.90
C THR A 536 29.08 34.49 28.04
N GLU A 537 29.05 33.17 27.93
CA GLU A 537 29.61 32.24 28.90
C GLU A 537 31.09 32.00 28.62
N SER A 538 31.92 32.05 29.66
CA SER A 538 33.36 31.77 29.63
C SER A 538 33.73 30.63 30.59
N ASP A 539 35.02 30.38 30.78
CA ASP A 539 35.56 29.48 31.78
C ASP A 539 35.05 28.03 31.61
N PHE A 540 35.03 27.57 30.36
CA PHE A 540 34.84 26.18 30.00
C PHE A 540 36.08 25.35 30.40
N ASP A 541 35.84 24.15 30.91
CA ASP A 541 36.89 23.16 31.18
C ASP A 541 37.24 22.39 29.90
N ILE A 542 36.27 22.24 29.00
CA ILE A 542 36.42 21.53 27.72
C ILE A 542 35.67 22.32 26.63
N LEU A 543 36.35 22.56 25.51
CA LEU A 543 35.73 22.92 24.24
C LEU A 543 35.83 21.72 23.30
N VAL A 544 34.72 21.34 22.68
CA VAL A 544 34.63 20.29 21.67
C VAL A 544 34.01 20.87 20.39
N SER A 545 34.41 20.39 19.22
CA SER A 545 33.86 20.86 17.94
C SER A 545 34.07 19.84 16.81
N ASN A 546 33.06 19.66 15.97
CA ASN A 546 33.26 19.16 14.61
C ASN A 546 33.01 20.34 13.63
N PRO A 547 34.03 21.19 13.37
CA PRO A 547 33.85 22.37 12.53
C PRO A 547 33.90 22.00 11.05
N PRO A 548 33.27 22.78 10.14
CA PRO A 548 33.39 22.56 8.70
C PRO A 548 34.86 22.56 8.27
N TYR A 549 35.27 21.54 7.51
CA TYR A 549 36.69 21.28 7.21
C TYR A 549 36.98 20.93 5.75
N ILE A 550 35.96 20.77 4.91
CA ILE A 550 36.13 20.46 3.49
C ILE A 550 36.53 21.73 2.76
N LYS A 551 37.48 21.66 1.82
CA LYS A 551 37.83 22.83 1.02
C LYS A 551 36.68 23.22 0.10
N THR A 552 36.44 24.51 -0.09
CA THR A 552 35.41 25.02 -1.01
C THR A 552 35.51 24.43 -2.42
N GLU A 553 36.73 24.17 -2.92
CA GLU A 553 36.97 23.58 -4.24
C GLU A 553 36.63 22.07 -4.32
N ASP A 554 36.73 21.35 -3.20
CA ASP A 554 36.51 19.91 -3.12
C ASP A 554 35.01 19.56 -3.02
N ILE A 555 34.14 20.48 -2.56
CA ILE A 555 32.69 20.27 -2.35
C ILE A 555 31.98 19.76 -3.61
N GLY A 556 32.30 20.29 -4.79
CA GLY A 556 31.69 19.84 -6.05
C GLY A 556 31.98 18.38 -6.41
N THR A 557 33.07 17.81 -5.85
CA THR A 557 33.52 16.44 -6.08
C THR A 557 32.89 15.42 -5.13
N LEU A 558 32.22 15.87 -4.06
CA LEU A 558 31.57 15.00 -3.08
C LEU A 558 30.46 14.15 -3.72
N GLN A 559 30.11 13.07 -3.01
CA GLN A 559 28.96 12.22 -3.34
C GLN A 559 27.68 13.07 -3.42
N LYS A 560 26.77 12.66 -4.32
CA LYS A 560 25.53 13.39 -4.62
C LYS A 560 24.73 13.71 -3.35
N GLU A 561 24.53 12.69 -2.53
CA GLU A 561 23.77 12.77 -1.28
C GLU A 561 24.35 13.76 -0.25
N VAL A 562 25.67 13.99 -0.25
CA VAL A 562 26.31 14.98 0.62
C VAL A 562 26.11 16.38 0.04
N LYS A 563 26.52 16.62 -1.21
CA LYS A 563 26.53 17.99 -1.77
C LYS A 563 25.17 18.54 -2.20
N ASP A 564 24.21 17.69 -2.53
CA ASP A 564 22.88 18.11 -2.98
C ASP A 564 21.88 18.25 -1.82
N PHE A 565 22.13 17.65 -0.64
CA PHE A 565 21.17 17.58 0.48
C PHE A 565 21.70 18.04 1.84
N GLU A 566 22.99 17.87 2.17
CA GLU A 566 23.51 18.34 3.45
C GLU A 566 23.86 19.85 3.40
N PRO A 567 23.69 20.61 4.50
CA PRO A 567 23.99 22.04 4.50
C PRO A 567 25.44 22.34 4.14
N ILE A 568 25.67 23.09 3.07
CA ILE A 568 27.02 23.58 2.67
C ILE A 568 27.72 24.29 3.85
N LEU A 569 26.96 24.99 4.70
CA LEU A 569 27.43 25.67 5.90
C LEU A 569 28.08 24.73 6.94
N ALA A 570 27.73 23.44 6.95
CA ALA A 570 28.33 22.41 7.80
C ALA A 570 29.54 21.71 7.13
N LEU A 571 29.79 21.97 5.84
CA LEU A 571 30.82 21.30 5.04
C LEU A 571 32.01 22.22 4.71
N ASP A 572 31.73 23.45 4.26
CA ASP A 572 32.73 24.38 3.70
C ASP A 572 33.61 25.01 4.80
N GLY A 573 34.80 24.46 4.97
CA GLY A 573 35.86 24.99 5.84
C GLY A 573 36.70 26.12 5.22
N GLY A 574 36.25 26.67 4.08
CA GLY A 574 36.95 27.72 3.34
C GLY A 574 38.02 27.19 2.38
N ARG A 575 38.89 28.09 1.92
CA ARG A 575 39.78 27.83 0.77
C ARG A 575 40.69 26.60 0.93
N ASP A 576 41.17 26.36 2.15
CA ASP A 576 42.02 25.21 2.49
C ASP A 576 41.43 24.31 3.59
N GLY A 577 40.16 24.53 3.94
CA GLY A 577 39.46 23.79 4.98
C GLY A 577 39.85 24.16 6.41
N LEU A 578 40.71 25.18 6.62
CA LEU A 578 41.29 25.49 7.93
C LEU A 578 40.72 26.76 8.61
N ASP A 579 39.73 27.43 8.04
CA ASP A 579 39.29 28.76 8.53
C ASP A 579 38.69 28.73 9.95
N PHE A 580 37.92 27.70 10.29
CA PHE A 580 37.37 27.55 11.64
C PHE A 580 38.44 27.22 12.68
N TYR A 581 39.41 26.37 12.34
CA TYR A 581 40.54 26.02 13.20
C TYR A 581 41.42 27.25 13.51
N ARG A 582 41.60 28.16 12.55
CA ARG A 582 42.27 29.46 12.77
C ARG A 582 41.51 30.32 13.79
N GLN A 583 40.19 30.35 13.73
CA GLN A 583 39.39 31.08 14.71
C GLN A 583 39.49 30.45 16.11
N ILE A 584 39.41 29.11 16.21
CA ILE A 584 39.55 28.40 17.48
C ILE A 584 40.95 28.63 18.08
N SER A 585 42.04 28.54 17.30
CA SER A 585 43.39 28.71 17.83
C SER A 585 43.67 30.11 18.40
N ILE A 586 43.04 31.14 17.82
CA ILE A 586 43.16 32.54 18.24
C ILE A 586 42.26 32.84 19.45
N TYR A 587 40.99 32.42 19.42
CA TYR A 587 39.98 32.90 20.37
C TYR A 587 39.67 31.95 21.54
N ALA A 588 39.88 30.63 21.41
CA ALA A 588 39.44 29.66 22.41
C ALA A 588 40.07 29.88 23.80
N ARG A 589 41.31 30.38 23.88
CA ARG A 589 41.97 30.75 25.15
C ARG A 589 41.25 31.80 25.99
N ASN A 590 40.31 32.54 25.40
CA ASN A 590 39.49 33.53 26.12
C ASN A 590 38.24 32.89 26.75
N PHE A 591 37.93 31.64 26.38
CA PHE A 591 36.72 30.92 26.78
C PHE A 591 37.04 29.63 27.55
N VAL A 592 38.19 29.00 27.31
CA VAL A 592 38.66 27.79 28.01
C VAL A 592 39.62 28.17 29.14
N LYS A 593 39.44 27.58 30.32
CA LYS A 593 40.32 27.81 31.49
C LYS A 593 41.76 27.34 31.23
N PRO A 594 42.77 27.94 31.87
CA PRO A 594 44.09 27.33 32.00
C PRO A 594 44.00 25.95 32.66
N GLY A 595 44.63 24.95 32.06
CA GLY A 595 44.49 23.53 32.40
C GLY A 595 43.36 22.79 31.68
N GLY A 596 42.49 23.50 30.96
CA GLY A 596 41.37 22.94 30.19
C GLY A 596 41.78 22.32 28.86
N TYR A 597 40.82 21.75 28.14
CA TYR A 597 41.05 21.03 26.89
C TYR A 597 40.25 21.60 25.71
N ILE A 598 40.84 21.50 24.52
CA ILE A 598 40.18 21.71 23.23
C ILE A 598 40.30 20.40 22.45
N LEU A 599 39.19 19.87 21.96
CA LEU A 599 39.14 18.70 21.08
C LEU A 599 38.40 19.09 19.80
N MET A 600 38.99 18.81 18.64
CA MET A 600 38.37 19.08 17.34
C MET A 600 38.48 17.84 16.47
N GLU A 601 37.39 17.46 15.80
CA GLU A 601 37.49 16.57 14.63
C GLU A 601 38.28 17.26 13.51
N CYS A 602 38.93 16.50 12.63
CA CYS A 602 39.61 17.02 11.46
C CYS A 602 39.52 16.09 10.25
N GLY A 603 39.54 16.68 9.06
CA GLY A 603 39.63 15.92 7.81
C GLY A 603 40.97 15.21 7.65
N MET A 604 40.95 14.11 6.88
CA MET A 604 42.12 13.29 6.61
C MET A 604 43.30 14.14 6.08
N GLY A 605 44.44 14.07 6.78
CA GLY A 605 45.66 14.80 6.42
C GLY A 605 45.76 16.24 6.93
N GLN A 606 44.72 16.81 7.57
CA GLN A 606 44.75 18.18 8.10
C GLN A 606 45.38 18.28 9.51
N ALA A 607 45.46 17.19 10.26
CA ALA A 607 45.84 17.19 11.68
C ALA A 607 47.16 17.92 11.98
N GLU A 608 48.22 17.67 11.20
CA GLU A 608 49.52 18.35 11.35
C GLU A 608 49.46 19.85 11.06
N ASP A 609 48.66 20.29 10.09
CA ASP A 609 48.50 21.71 9.79
C ASP A 609 47.68 22.43 10.88
N ILE A 610 46.69 21.75 11.46
CA ILE A 610 45.96 22.24 12.64
C ILE A 610 46.92 22.35 13.84
N ILE A 611 47.76 21.34 14.11
CA ILE A 611 48.77 21.39 15.20
C ILE A 611 49.70 22.61 15.08
N LYS A 612 50.06 23.02 13.85
CA LYS A 612 50.85 24.24 13.59
C LYS A 612 50.07 25.52 13.93
N LEU A 613 48.76 25.59 13.68
CA LEU A 613 47.93 26.74 14.09
C LEU A 613 47.89 26.93 15.61
N PHE A 614 48.03 25.85 16.37
CA PHE A 614 48.13 25.88 17.83
C PHE A 614 49.59 25.95 18.33
N ALA A 615 50.50 26.57 17.57
CA ALA A 615 51.92 26.71 17.92
C ALA A 615 52.17 27.19 19.37
N ALA A 616 51.36 28.13 19.87
CA ALA A 616 51.50 28.77 21.18
C ALA A 616 51.18 27.88 22.40
N TYR A 617 50.51 26.74 22.19
CA TYR A 617 50.14 25.80 23.26
C TYR A 617 51.26 24.77 23.48
N SER A 618 51.43 24.24 24.69
CA SER A 618 52.54 23.34 25.05
C SER A 618 52.23 21.85 24.88
N GLU A 619 51.04 21.41 25.29
CA GLU A 619 50.60 20.01 25.21
C GLU A 619 49.58 19.83 24.07
N LYS A 620 49.92 18.96 23.12
CA LYS A 620 49.13 18.67 21.91
C LYS A 620 49.27 17.19 21.57
N SER A 621 48.20 16.57 21.11
CA SER A 621 48.22 15.19 20.63
C SER A 621 47.18 14.97 19.53
N ILE A 622 47.50 14.06 18.61
CA ILE A 622 46.55 13.57 17.60
C ILE A 622 46.01 12.23 18.08
N ILE A 623 44.70 12.08 18.04
CA ILE A 623 43.99 10.81 18.31
C ILE A 623 43.47 10.30 16.97
N LYS A 624 43.62 9.00 16.76
CA LYS A 624 43.25 8.31 15.53
C LYS A 624 41.87 7.66 15.66
N ASP A 625 41.18 7.53 14.54
CA ASP A 625 39.97 6.72 14.45
C ASP A 625 40.27 5.20 14.45
N LEU A 626 39.21 4.39 14.40
CA LEU A 626 39.29 2.93 14.38
C LEU A 626 40.01 2.38 13.12
N GLU A 627 40.10 3.18 12.06
CA GLU A 627 40.86 2.85 10.84
C GLU A 627 42.33 3.33 10.90
N ASN A 628 42.76 3.83 12.07
CA ASN A 628 44.12 4.34 12.33
C ASN A 628 44.46 5.62 11.51
N THR A 629 43.43 6.34 11.04
CA THR A 629 43.54 7.65 10.39
C THR A 629 43.53 8.77 11.45
N ASP A 630 44.33 9.81 11.24
CA ASP A 630 44.39 10.98 12.14
C ASP A 630 43.07 11.76 12.05
N ARG A 631 42.32 11.82 13.15
CA ARG A 631 40.92 12.26 13.13
C ARG A 631 40.55 13.31 14.16
N ILE A 632 41.22 13.33 15.32
CA ILE A 632 40.92 14.27 16.40
C ILE A 632 42.21 14.96 16.84
N VAL A 633 42.20 16.30 16.84
CA VAL A 633 43.28 17.11 17.42
C VAL A 633 42.89 17.53 18.83
N LYS A 634 43.71 17.15 19.80
CA LYS A 634 43.55 17.48 21.23
C LYS A 634 44.64 18.43 21.68
N ILE A 635 44.23 19.58 22.20
CA ILE A 635 45.10 20.64 22.72
C ILE A 635 44.75 20.87 24.20
N LYS A 636 45.75 21.20 25.01
CA LYS A 636 45.55 21.68 26.38
C LYS A 636 45.87 23.16 26.45
N VAL A 637 45.03 23.92 27.14
CA VAL A 637 45.10 25.38 27.33
C VAL A 637 45.90 25.71 28.57
#